data_AF-A0A7R9KDV4-F1
#
_entry.id   AF-A0A7R9KDV4-F1
#
_cell.length_a   1.000
_cell.length_b   1.000
_cell.length_c   1.000
_cell.angle_alpha   90.00
_cell.angle_beta   90.00
_cell.angle_gamma   90.00
#
_symmetry.space_group_name_H-M   'P 1'
#
loop_
_entity.id
_entity.type
_entity.pdbx_description
1 polymer ?
#
loop_
_entity_poly.entity_id
_entity_poly.type
_entity_poly.pdbx_seq_one_letter_code
_entity_poly.pdbx_strand_id
1 'polypeptide(L)'
;MMHENEMISNVSTYICDEFSQQWLKRHESRVLAVKDFRHHWSRTVPKLFSPPLDSDCLNIHYDEIEAKDQLIAPLERFITGVRTPQTIFSKLSQTDDPPTLCGRIFKSGEPTYSCRDCGLDPTCVLCVDCFRNSTHKNHRYKMGTSNGGSGFCDCGDREAWKSNPFCDIHIQGVNSGDIESNDVLKRVPHEFSDLMDKTRLVFKAVLGYCFEILTWDQNSRLPEDLVNKDDETAENELEDTFVTMLFNDEIHTYEQVINTLSRAIDCLPKEAIEYATTIDREGRSIVKCSQSQICSQVKQSIEKITSRHGSKPLRVDVMHTSVVAHQTFATRLLSWLHEILGYCEAFRYILAEVLMSKDMVNTESSASCDSPLLELIMKADTQLWKSMRNQWHQLFISGLLMESRSKKEFAKLFIRNYPQLMNDFIRDDHDHSMSITSLSVQLFTVPSLAQALIAEENVIVVLLKTFLNECGRHRNHDGKLAFERNQSAIAIFRRAHYILFDLKYILSVKPNDWSDDLRKNFLLGLHTLVDMLKWMQGMDAVVRQVGQHVEFEAEWETGVNLQLRLAPIVGLVIEWCSSDRETLIKSLNYTLKELAEFISNCPMSEWELCGCRANCLDYDVSSMPVTIHLPFSRLVAGLLLQLGKYDLNYNEPNFICGKRPTPVQLIELPLRTQVMIAQFRAGMWRRNGYSLVNQVYFYHNVKLREEMYDRDILMLQIGAARCPPNEYMIHVLNKFSLLFWAQDNYEGVNRKPEEDYVRQTISLVEEFLGLILILISERFVPGVGKVTLEERIKKEIIQWLSMTPMTHSELVKYLLPKETIPYDCSIEDIIKEVATFRRPTTQTTGKYELKAEYHKDFNPFFYHYSRQDQSCAEETQMKRKKQNEEELICCPPPIPPDFSPQFAAISQLIDCDAMLHFCQQSLCIT
;
A
#
# COMPACT_ATOMS: atom_id res chain seq x y z
N MET A 1 1.41 57.87 -17.81
CA MET A 1 1.87 56.71 -16.99
C MET A 1 1.43 56.76 -15.52
N MET A 2 1.95 57.60 -14.61
CA MET A 2 1.46 57.60 -13.20
C MET A 2 -0.01 58.04 -13.04
N HIS A 3 -0.47 59.03 -13.82
CA HIS A 3 -1.87 59.50 -13.78
C HIS A 3 -2.87 58.65 -14.58
N GLU A 4 -2.41 57.86 -15.55
CA GLU A 4 -3.28 56.92 -16.29
C GLU A 4 -3.56 55.66 -15.46
N ASN A 5 -2.58 55.17 -14.69
CA ASN A 5 -2.78 54.05 -13.78
C ASN A 5 -3.74 54.38 -12.62
N GLU A 6 -3.76 55.62 -12.12
CA GLU A 6 -4.74 56.07 -11.11
C GLU A 6 -6.16 56.22 -11.66
N MET A 7 -6.33 56.60 -12.93
CA MET A 7 -7.65 56.67 -13.56
C MET A 7 -8.22 55.27 -13.86
N ILE A 8 -7.40 54.33 -14.35
CA ILE A 8 -7.82 52.96 -14.63
C ILE A 8 -8.15 52.22 -13.32
N SER A 9 -7.36 52.43 -12.26
CA SER A 9 -7.64 51.95 -10.89
C SER A 9 -9.01 52.45 -10.38
N ASN A 10 -9.32 53.75 -10.52
CA ASN A 10 -10.58 54.29 -10.04
C ASN A 10 -11.80 53.78 -10.83
N VAL A 11 -11.68 53.55 -12.15
CA VAL A 11 -12.79 53.02 -12.97
C VAL A 11 -13.04 51.53 -12.68
N SER A 12 -11.99 50.71 -12.55
CA SER A 12 -12.10 49.30 -12.17
C SER A 12 -12.78 49.12 -10.79
N THR A 13 -12.40 49.97 -9.82
CA THR A 13 -12.98 49.95 -8.47
C THR A 13 -14.49 50.26 -8.48
N TYR A 14 -14.94 51.16 -9.37
CA TYR A 14 -16.36 51.54 -9.52
C TYR A 14 -17.21 50.41 -10.11
N ILE A 15 -16.72 49.68 -11.11
CA ILE A 15 -17.45 48.57 -11.77
C ILE A 15 -17.60 47.36 -10.81
N CYS A 16 -16.55 47.05 -10.04
CA CYS A 16 -16.57 45.97 -9.04
C CYS A 16 -17.61 46.21 -7.92
N ASP A 17 -17.81 47.46 -7.53
CA ASP A 17 -18.84 47.85 -6.56
C ASP A 17 -20.27 47.71 -7.12
N GLU A 18 -20.47 47.86 -8.42
CA GLU A 18 -21.79 47.80 -9.04
C GLU A 18 -22.37 46.38 -9.04
N PHE A 19 -21.59 45.38 -9.44
CA PHE A 19 -22.03 43.98 -9.47
C PHE A 19 -22.29 43.41 -8.08
N SER A 20 -21.39 43.66 -7.13
CA SER A 20 -21.56 43.18 -5.75
C SER A 20 -22.80 43.81 -5.09
N GLN A 21 -23.07 45.09 -5.32
CA GLN A 21 -24.32 45.74 -4.85
C GLN A 21 -25.58 45.20 -5.55
N GLN A 22 -25.49 44.89 -6.85
CA GLN A 22 -26.61 44.29 -7.57
C GLN A 22 -26.95 42.90 -7.01
N TRP A 23 -25.93 42.09 -6.74
CA TRP A 23 -26.13 40.77 -6.11
C TRP A 23 -26.71 40.89 -4.71
N LEU A 24 -26.23 41.83 -3.88
CA LEU A 24 -26.80 42.09 -2.55
C LEU A 24 -28.30 42.44 -2.62
N LYS A 25 -28.70 43.38 -3.48
CA LYS A 25 -30.12 43.76 -3.67
C LYS A 25 -30.98 42.58 -4.10
N ARG A 26 -30.48 41.74 -5.01
CA ARG A 26 -31.20 40.55 -5.49
C ARG A 26 -31.26 39.44 -4.44
N HIS A 27 -30.24 39.33 -3.59
CA HIS A 27 -30.21 38.41 -2.46
C HIS A 27 -31.25 38.81 -1.40
N GLU A 28 -31.31 40.10 -1.04
CA GLU A 28 -32.34 40.65 -0.14
C GLU A 28 -33.76 40.40 -0.67
N SER A 29 -33.94 40.44 -1.99
CA SER A 29 -35.21 40.14 -2.66
C SER A 29 -35.49 38.64 -2.82
N ARG A 30 -34.57 37.75 -2.42
CA ARG A 30 -34.63 36.28 -2.62
C ARG A 30 -34.75 35.84 -4.10
N VAL A 31 -34.20 36.62 -5.02
CA VAL A 31 -34.21 36.35 -6.48
C VAL A 31 -32.81 36.07 -7.03
N LEU A 32 -31.76 36.18 -6.21
CA LEU A 32 -30.40 35.84 -6.62
C LEU A 32 -30.25 34.32 -6.75
N ALA A 33 -29.74 33.88 -7.90
CA ALA A 33 -29.50 32.47 -8.21
C ALA A 33 -28.08 32.27 -8.76
N VAL A 34 -27.62 31.02 -8.79
CA VAL A 34 -26.27 30.64 -9.28
C VAL A 34 -25.98 31.20 -10.69
N LYS A 35 -26.99 31.22 -11.56
CA LYS A 35 -26.90 31.77 -12.92
C LYS A 35 -26.48 33.23 -12.99
N ASP A 36 -26.75 34.02 -11.96
CA ASP A 36 -26.41 35.45 -11.95
C ASP A 36 -24.89 35.67 -11.83
N PHE A 37 -24.18 34.80 -11.10
CA PHE A 37 -22.72 34.80 -11.06
C PHE A 37 -22.13 34.37 -12.40
N ARG A 38 -22.70 33.31 -13.01
CA ARG A 38 -22.25 32.78 -14.30
C ARG A 38 -22.42 33.78 -15.44
N HIS A 39 -23.50 34.56 -15.42
CA HIS A 39 -23.72 35.65 -16.38
C HIS A 39 -22.66 36.76 -16.29
N HIS A 40 -22.16 37.09 -15.08
CA HIS A 40 -21.03 38.01 -14.93
C HIS A 40 -19.74 37.39 -15.50
N TRP A 41 -19.50 36.12 -15.19
CA TRP A 41 -18.30 35.41 -15.63
C TRP A 41 -18.26 35.23 -17.15
N SER A 42 -19.39 34.96 -17.81
CA SER A 42 -19.45 34.80 -19.28
C SER A 42 -18.98 36.06 -20.04
N ARG A 43 -19.21 37.24 -19.48
CA ARG A 43 -18.83 38.53 -20.06
C ARG A 43 -17.40 38.95 -19.72
N THR A 44 -16.94 38.62 -18.52
CA THR A 44 -15.70 39.19 -17.95
C THR A 44 -14.49 38.25 -18.13
N VAL A 45 -14.69 36.94 -18.00
CA VAL A 45 -13.59 35.96 -18.04
C VAL A 45 -12.88 35.91 -19.40
N PRO A 46 -13.57 35.86 -20.55
CA PRO A 46 -12.89 35.86 -21.85
C PRO A 46 -12.06 37.11 -22.08
N LYS A 47 -12.45 38.27 -21.55
CA LYS A 47 -11.70 39.53 -21.71
C LYS A 47 -10.36 39.53 -20.97
N LEU A 48 -10.29 38.83 -19.84
CA LEU A 48 -9.13 38.84 -18.96
C LEU A 48 -8.17 37.68 -19.21
N PHE A 49 -8.69 36.50 -19.58
CA PHE A 49 -7.90 35.27 -19.64
C PHE A 49 -7.78 34.63 -21.03
N SER A 50 -8.43 35.16 -22.07
CA SER A 50 -8.25 34.61 -23.42
C SER A 50 -6.81 34.82 -23.89
N PRO A 51 -6.09 33.74 -24.26
CA PRO A 51 -4.75 33.87 -24.79
C PRO A 51 -4.72 34.74 -26.05
N PRO A 52 -3.81 35.72 -26.18
CA PRO A 52 -3.69 36.53 -27.39
C PRO A 52 -3.22 35.70 -28.60
N LEU A 53 -3.43 36.21 -29.81
CA LEU A 53 -2.91 35.60 -31.05
C LEU A 53 -1.39 35.41 -30.99
N ASP A 54 -0.91 34.30 -31.54
CA ASP A 54 0.51 33.90 -31.56
C ASP A 54 1.19 33.76 -30.19
N SER A 55 0.40 33.68 -29.12
CA SER A 55 0.91 33.44 -27.77
C SER A 55 1.14 31.95 -27.46
N ASP A 56 1.97 31.72 -26.44
CA ASP A 56 2.33 30.42 -25.91
C ASP A 56 2.62 30.50 -24.40
N CYS A 57 2.95 29.38 -23.76
CA CYS A 57 3.21 29.39 -22.31
C CYS A 57 4.41 30.24 -21.85
N LEU A 58 5.30 30.63 -22.77
CA LEU A 58 6.49 31.43 -22.44
C LEU A 58 6.19 32.93 -22.46
N ASN A 59 5.22 33.35 -23.28
CA ASN A 59 4.93 34.75 -23.53
C ASN A 59 3.57 35.20 -22.95
N ILE A 60 2.69 34.28 -22.54
CA ILE A 60 1.41 34.62 -21.90
C ILE A 60 1.64 35.20 -20.50
N HIS A 61 1.17 36.44 -20.30
CA HIS A 61 1.15 37.12 -19.01
C HIS A 61 -0.25 37.68 -18.77
N TYR A 62 -0.87 37.29 -17.66
CA TYR A 62 -2.18 37.81 -17.24
C TYR A 62 -2.00 38.89 -16.18
N ASP A 63 -2.84 39.92 -16.21
CA ASP A 63 -2.91 40.90 -15.10
C ASP A 63 -3.68 40.27 -13.93
N GLU A 64 -2.94 39.60 -13.05
CA GLU A 64 -3.50 38.93 -11.88
C GLU A 64 -4.17 39.90 -10.89
N ILE A 65 -3.78 41.18 -10.89
CA ILE A 65 -4.38 42.20 -10.01
C ILE A 65 -5.76 42.57 -10.56
N GLU A 66 -5.83 42.93 -11.84
CA GLU A 66 -7.10 43.25 -12.50
C GLU A 66 -8.07 42.06 -12.45
N ALA A 67 -7.57 40.85 -12.70
CA ALA A 67 -8.39 39.65 -12.63
C ALA A 67 -8.96 39.41 -11.23
N LYS A 68 -8.14 39.58 -10.18
CA LYS A 68 -8.59 39.47 -8.79
C LYS A 68 -9.65 40.53 -8.48
N ASP A 69 -9.43 41.78 -8.91
CA ASP A 69 -10.34 42.88 -8.65
C ASP A 69 -11.69 42.74 -9.36
N GLN A 70 -11.73 42.22 -10.60
CA GLN A 70 -12.97 42.10 -11.37
C GLN A 70 -13.74 40.80 -11.14
N LEU A 71 -13.08 39.73 -10.69
CA LEU A 71 -13.71 38.40 -10.60
C LEU A 71 -13.80 37.85 -9.18
N ILE A 72 -12.78 38.06 -8.33
CA ILE A 72 -12.72 37.52 -6.97
C ILE A 72 -13.25 38.53 -5.94
N ALA A 73 -12.81 39.79 -6.01
CA ALA A 73 -13.25 40.83 -5.07
C ALA A 73 -14.78 41.04 -5.03
N PRO A 74 -15.55 40.96 -6.13
CA PRO A 74 -17.01 41.03 -6.06
C PRO A 74 -17.63 39.92 -5.22
N LEU A 75 -17.05 38.71 -5.23
CA LEU A 75 -17.52 37.56 -4.43
C LEU A 75 -17.28 37.84 -2.94
N GLU A 76 -16.07 38.28 -2.58
CA GLU A 76 -15.72 38.61 -1.18
C GLU A 76 -16.55 39.79 -0.64
N ARG A 77 -16.79 40.82 -1.47
CA ARG A 77 -17.66 41.96 -1.13
C ARG A 77 -19.11 41.54 -0.96
N PHE A 78 -19.61 40.62 -1.80
CA PHE A 78 -20.95 40.06 -1.64
C PHE A 78 -21.08 39.25 -0.34
N ILE A 79 -20.12 38.37 -0.04
CA ILE A 79 -20.09 37.58 1.20
C ILE A 79 -20.11 38.49 2.43
N THR A 80 -19.23 39.48 2.47
CA THR A 80 -19.06 40.34 3.65
C THR A 80 -20.05 41.50 3.72
N GLY A 81 -20.66 41.89 2.61
CA GLY A 81 -21.53 43.07 2.50
C GLY A 81 -20.79 44.41 2.62
N VAL A 82 -19.44 44.40 2.64
CA VAL A 82 -18.61 45.60 2.82
C VAL A 82 -17.58 45.73 1.71
N ARG A 83 -17.09 46.95 1.49
CA ARG A 83 -16.04 47.25 0.50
C ARG A 83 -14.67 46.68 0.85
N THR A 84 -14.42 46.42 2.14
CA THR A 84 -13.13 45.91 2.66
C THR A 84 -13.29 44.56 3.36
N PRO A 85 -13.44 43.45 2.60
CA PRO A 85 -13.74 42.12 3.15
C PRO A 85 -12.73 41.61 4.19
N GLN A 86 -11.45 41.94 4.02
CA GLN A 86 -10.34 41.49 4.88
C GLN A 86 -10.55 41.89 6.34
N THR A 87 -11.21 43.03 6.60
CA THR A 87 -11.52 43.48 7.97
C THR A 87 -12.53 42.57 8.67
N ILE A 88 -13.50 42.04 7.93
CA ILE A 88 -14.51 41.11 8.45
C ILE A 88 -13.92 39.71 8.58
N PHE A 89 -13.18 39.24 7.58
CA PHE A 89 -12.48 37.95 7.66
C PHE A 89 -11.48 37.90 8.83
N SER A 90 -10.77 38.99 9.10
CA SER A 90 -9.87 39.08 10.26
C SER A 90 -10.65 39.02 11.58
N LYS A 91 -11.81 39.66 11.68
CA LYS A 91 -12.68 39.57 12.86
C LYS A 91 -13.21 38.15 13.07
N LEU A 92 -13.62 37.47 12.00
CA LEU A 92 -14.04 36.06 12.04
C LEU A 92 -12.89 35.14 12.49
N SER A 93 -11.67 35.37 12.00
CA SER A 93 -10.52 34.56 12.43
C SER A 93 -10.16 34.72 13.91
N GLN A 94 -10.54 35.84 14.53
CA GLN A 94 -10.33 36.08 15.97
C GLN A 94 -11.41 35.44 16.85
N THR A 95 -12.54 35.04 16.28
CA THR A 95 -13.59 34.31 17.01
C THR A 95 -13.33 32.81 17.07
N ASP A 96 -12.41 32.29 16.24
CA ASP A 96 -12.03 30.88 16.24
C ASP A 96 -11.04 30.57 17.36
N ASP A 97 -11.19 29.37 17.94
CA ASP A 97 -10.21 28.82 18.87
C ASP A 97 -8.88 28.53 18.13
N PRO A 98 -7.73 28.61 18.82
CA PRO A 98 -6.46 28.17 18.25
C PRO A 98 -6.58 26.72 17.71
N PRO A 99 -5.98 26.42 16.55
CA PRO A 99 -6.15 25.11 15.93
C PRO A 99 -5.56 24.00 16.82
N THR A 100 -6.33 22.95 17.04
CA THR A 100 -5.88 21.73 17.75
C THR A 100 -5.10 20.77 16.86
N LEU A 101 -5.27 20.88 15.54
CA LEU A 101 -4.63 20.07 14.51
C LEU A 101 -3.80 20.96 13.57
N CYS A 102 -2.63 20.47 13.14
CA CYS A 102 -1.79 21.20 12.20
C CYS A 102 -2.32 21.12 10.76
N GLY A 103 -2.53 19.90 10.23
CA GLY A 103 -3.11 19.72 8.89
C GLY A 103 -2.30 20.28 7.72
N ARG A 104 -1.06 20.74 7.95
CA ARG A 104 -0.21 21.34 6.91
C ARG A 104 0.08 20.32 5.83
N ILE A 105 -0.36 20.61 4.61
CA ILE A 105 -0.14 19.78 3.41
C ILE A 105 1.32 19.92 2.95
N PHE A 106 1.99 18.80 2.70
CA PHE A 106 3.38 18.81 2.27
C PHE A 106 3.52 19.07 0.77
N LYS A 107 4.46 19.94 0.42
CA LYS A 107 4.87 20.14 -0.98
C LYS A 107 5.87 19.07 -1.42
N SER A 108 5.95 18.83 -2.73
CA SER A 108 6.97 17.93 -3.28
C SER A 108 8.36 18.45 -2.94
N GLY A 109 9.24 17.59 -2.43
CA GLY A 109 10.57 17.97 -1.97
C GLY A 109 10.64 18.50 -0.53
N GLU A 110 9.52 18.73 0.15
CA GLU A 110 9.51 19.23 1.53
C GLU A 110 9.98 18.14 2.53
N PRO A 111 10.84 18.48 3.51
CA PRO A 111 11.29 17.52 4.51
C PRO A 111 10.17 17.16 5.50
N THR A 112 9.99 15.87 5.75
CA THR A 112 9.05 15.33 6.74
C THR A 112 9.79 14.59 7.86
N TYR A 113 9.22 14.59 9.06
CA TYR A 113 9.85 14.00 10.24
C TYR A 113 8.93 12.95 10.89
N SER A 114 9.38 11.69 10.91
CA SER A 114 8.66 10.59 11.57
C SER A 114 9.36 10.18 12.86
N CYS A 115 8.71 10.39 14.01
CA CYS A 115 9.25 9.96 15.30
C CYS A 115 9.05 8.46 15.48
N ARG A 116 10.13 7.72 15.75
CA ARG A 116 10.11 6.26 15.94
C ARG A 116 9.63 5.85 17.32
N ASP A 117 9.80 6.73 18.31
CA ASP A 117 9.44 6.42 19.69
C ASP A 117 7.96 6.75 20.00
N CYS A 118 7.38 7.76 19.35
CA CYS A 118 6.01 8.23 19.62
C CYS A 118 4.97 7.85 18.57
N GLY A 119 5.38 7.66 17.31
CA GLY A 119 4.44 7.37 16.23
C GLY A 119 3.72 6.04 16.44
N LEU A 120 2.43 5.99 16.10
CA LEU A 120 1.68 4.75 16.10
C LEU A 120 2.21 3.80 15.02
N ASP A 121 2.48 4.33 13.82
CA ASP A 121 2.98 3.60 12.67
C ASP A 121 3.93 4.47 11.80
N PRO A 122 4.55 3.96 10.71
CA PRO A 122 5.54 4.69 9.93
C PRO A 122 4.97 5.81 9.04
N THR A 123 3.65 5.91 8.92
CA THR A 123 2.96 6.96 8.16
C THR A 123 2.84 8.26 8.96
N CYS A 124 3.01 8.23 10.29
CA CYS A 124 2.97 9.41 11.14
C CYS A 124 4.11 10.38 10.82
N VAL A 125 3.76 11.61 10.44
CA VAL A 125 4.69 12.62 9.93
C VAL A 125 4.41 14.01 10.50
N LEU A 126 5.49 14.70 10.84
CA LEU A 126 5.49 16.10 11.29
C LEU A 126 6.11 16.99 10.22
N CYS A 127 5.55 18.21 10.08
CA CYS A 127 6.23 19.29 9.38
C CYS A 127 7.40 19.83 10.21
N VAL A 128 8.28 20.61 9.56
CA VAL A 128 9.47 21.17 10.20
C VAL A 128 9.14 22.02 11.43
N ASP A 129 8.05 22.79 11.38
CA ASP A 129 7.66 23.69 12.47
C ASP A 129 7.13 22.93 13.68
N CYS A 130 6.23 21.96 13.46
CA CYS A 130 5.73 21.10 14.53
C CYS A 130 6.85 20.25 15.15
N PHE A 131 7.76 19.73 14.33
CA PHE A 131 8.91 18.97 14.83
C PHE A 131 9.84 19.83 15.72
N ARG A 132 10.16 21.06 15.31
CA ARG A 132 11.02 21.96 16.09
C ARG A 132 10.39 22.41 17.42
N ASN A 133 9.07 22.57 17.43
CA ASN A 133 8.29 23.02 18.59
C ASN A 133 7.68 21.85 19.38
N SER A 134 8.21 20.62 19.25
CA SER A 134 7.75 19.47 20.02
C SER A 134 8.91 18.75 20.69
N THR A 135 8.58 17.83 21.60
CA THR A 135 9.56 16.97 22.29
C THR A 135 10.21 15.96 21.34
N HIS A 136 9.58 15.66 20.19
CA HIS A 136 10.06 14.67 19.21
C HIS A 136 11.47 14.96 18.66
N LYS A 137 11.93 16.22 18.68
CA LYS A 137 13.32 16.57 18.31
C LYS A 137 14.39 15.92 19.18
N ASN A 138 14.01 15.49 20.38
CA ASN A 138 14.88 14.81 21.34
C ASN A 138 14.74 13.28 21.27
N HIS A 139 13.90 12.75 20.39
CA HIS A 139 13.63 11.32 20.23
C HIS A 139 14.39 10.74 19.02
N ARG A 140 14.31 9.42 18.81
CA ARG A 140 14.75 8.82 17.56
C ARG A 140 13.73 9.15 16.46
N TYR A 141 14.19 9.76 15.38
CA TYR A 141 13.33 10.11 14.24
C TYR A 141 14.00 9.77 12.91
N LYS A 142 13.20 9.67 11.85
CA LYS A 142 13.67 9.57 10.47
C LYS A 142 13.22 10.81 9.71
N MET A 143 14.14 11.43 8.98
CA MET A 143 13.82 12.45 8.01
C MET A 143 13.48 11.79 6.67
N GLY A 144 12.37 12.19 6.08
CA GLY A 144 11.95 11.82 4.73
C GLY A 144 11.79 13.05 3.85
N THR A 145 11.55 12.81 2.57
CA THR A 145 11.17 13.85 1.61
C THR A 145 9.77 13.51 1.11
N SER A 146 8.86 14.48 1.14
CA SER A 146 7.51 14.30 0.60
C SER A 146 7.56 14.26 -0.93
N ASN A 147 6.82 13.33 -1.53
CA ASN A 147 6.61 13.31 -2.99
C ASN A 147 5.57 14.37 -3.43
N GLY A 148 4.91 15.05 -2.49
CA GLY A 148 3.83 16.01 -2.73
C GLY A 148 2.47 15.33 -2.98
N GLY A 149 1.39 16.11 -2.89
CA GLY A 149 0.06 15.72 -3.40
C GLY A 149 -0.96 15.22 -2.37
N SER A 150 -0.58 14.45 -1.34
CA SER A 150 -1.59 13.78 -0.48
C SER A 150 -1.25 13.56 1.00
N GLY A 151 -0.09 14.02 1.48
CA GLY A 151 0.29 13.92 2.90
C GLY A 151 0.14 15.24 3.64
N PHE A 152 -0.33 15.21 4.89
CA PHE A 152 -0.36 16.36 5.78
C PHE A 152 0.22 16.05 7.17
N CYS A 153 0.51 17.09 7.94
CA CYS A 153 1.11 16.96 9.27
C CYS A 153 0.11 16.43 10.31
N ASP A 154 0.49 15.36 11.01
CA ASP A 154 -0.33 14.67 12.03
C ASP A 154 -0.24 15.30 13.42
N CYS A 155 0.37 16.49 13.56
CA CYS A 155 0.46 17.14 14.86
C CYS A 155 -0.94 17.51 15.35
N GLY A 156 -1.26 17.08 16.56
CA GLY A 156 -2.54 17.27 17.21
C GLY A 156 -3.50 16.08 17.08
N ASP A 157 -3.24 15.14 16.17
CA ASP A 157 -4.07 13.96 16.00
C ASP A 157 -3.72 12.94 17.10
N ARG A 158 -4.57 12.84 18.12
CA ARG A 158 -4.35 11.92 19.25
C ARG A 158 -4.28 10.46 18.81
N GLU A 159 -4.83 10.11 17.67
CA GLU A 159 -4.85 8.73 17.20
C GLU A 159 -3.60 8.36 16.38
N ALA A 160 -2.84 9.35 15.90
CA ALA A 160 -1.56 9.13 15.19
C ALA A 160 -0.38 8.86 16.15
N TRP A 161 -0.51 9.18 17.45
CA TRP A 161 0.59 9.15 18.40
C TRP A 161 0.28 8.33 19.65
N LYS A 162 1.22 7.45 20.05
CA LYS A 162 1.17 6.74 21.35
C LYS A 162 1.35 7.69 22.52
N SER A 163 2.15 8.73 22.34
CA SER A 163 2.45 9.76 23.34
C SER A 163 2.88 11.07 22.66
N ASN A 164 2.75 12.18 23.38
CA ASN A 164 3.10 13.53 22.90
C ASN A 164 2.44 13.94 21.57
N PRO A 165 1.11 13.84 21.39
CA PRO A 165 0.46 14.16 20.12
C PRO A 165 0.54 15.62 19.69
N PHE A 166 0.84 16.54 20.62
CA PHE A 166 0.82 17.98 20.37
C PHE A 166 2.23 18.60 20.44
N CYS A 167 2.45 19.60 19.60
CA CYS A 167 3.55 20.56 19.76
C CYS A 167 3.12 21.74 20.64
N ASP A 168 4.07 22.59 21.03
CA ASP A 168 3.86 23.76 21.89
C ASP A 168 2.88 24.79 21.30
N ILE A 169 2.66 24.74 19.98
CA ILE A 169 1.70 25.60 19.27
C ILE A 169 0.28 25.02 19.39
N HIS A 170 0.08 23.78 18.91
CA HIS A 170 -1.25 23.16 18.81
C HIS A 170 -1.82 22.68 20.15
N ILE A 171 -0.98 22.52 21.20
CA ILE A 171 -1.47 22.23 22.55
C ILE A 171 -2.28 23.40 23.14
N GLN A 172 -2.04 24.64 22.67
CA GLN A 172 -2.75 25.82 23.15
C GLN A 172 -4.23 25.74 22.82
N GLY A 173 -4.59 25.23 21.63
CA GLY A 173 -5.97 25.01 21.22
C GLY A 173 -6.73 24.02 22.09
N VAL A 174 -6.02 23.04 22.68
CA VAL A 174 -6.61 22.10 23.64
C VAL A 174 -6.85 22.77 24.99
N ASN A 175 -5.94 23.65 25.41
CA ASN A 175 -6.01 24.34 26.70
C ASN A 175 -7.04 25.48 26.72
N SER A 176 -7.47 25.97 25.55
CA SER A 176 -8.37 27.11 25.40
C SER A 176 -9.86 26.77 25.29
N GLY A 177 -10.26 25.51 25.07
CA GLY A 177 -11.64 25.17 24.69
C GLY A 177 -12.46 24.39 25.72
N ASP A 178 -13.60 24.97 26.14
CA ASP A 178 -14.76 24.29 26.75
C ASP A 178 -15.44 23.36 25.71
N ILE A 179 -15.72 22.11 26.09
CA ILE A 179 -16.14 21.00 25.20
C ILE A 179 -17.66 20.98 24.91
N GLU A 180 -18.45 21.93 25.42
CA GLU A 180 -19.89 21.71 25.59
C GLU A 180 -20.81 21.97 24.36
N SER A 181 -20.31 22.40 23.21
CA SER A 181 -21.16 22.65 22.02
C SER A 181 -20.54 22.15 20.70
N ASN A 182 -20.99 20.97 20.25
CA ASN A 182 -20.57 20.30 19.00
C ASN A 182 -21.06 20.95 17.69
N ASP A 183 -21.69 22.13 17.72
CA ASP A 183 -22.24 22.78 16.52
C ASP A 183 -21.47 24.06 16.18
N VAL A 184 -20.53 23.95 15.23
CA VAL A 184 -19.64 25.03 14.78
C VAL A 184 -20.42 26.28 14.39
N LEU A 185 -21.54 26.12 13.68
CA LEU A 185 -22.37 27.25 13.23
C LEU A 185 -23.09 27.97 14.38
N LYS A 186 -23.34 27.30 15.51
CA LYS A 186 -23.94 27.94 16.69
C LYS A 186 -22.95 28.77 17.50
N ARG A 187 -21.64 28.52 17.34
CA ARG A 187 -20.57 29.34 17.95
C ARG A 187 -20.36 30.66 17.21
N VAL A 188 -20.71 30.71 15.93
CA VAL A 188 -20.62 31.94 15.13
C VAL A 188 -21.60 32.98 15.69
N PRO A 189 -21.15 34.21 15.98
CA PRO A 189 -22.03 35.29 16.42
C PRO A 189 -23.20 35.51 15.45
N HIS A 190 -24.41 35.71 15.98
CA HIS A 190 -25.64 35.85 15.17
C HIS A 190 -25.56 37.01 14.14
N GLU A 191 -24.70 38.00 14.37
CA GLU A 191 -24.42 39.08 13.41
C GLU A 191 -23.82 38.58 12.07
N PHE A 192 -23.21 37.40 12.04
CA PHE A 192 -22.63 36.81 10.83
C PHE A 192 -23.52 35.74 10.17
N SER A 193 -24.77 35.54 10.62
CA SER A 193 -25.66 34.52 10.04
C SER A 193 -25.92 34.75 8.54
N ASP A 194 -26.22 35.99 8.14
CA ASP A 194 -26.43 36.34 6.72
C ASP A 194 -25.15 36.14 5.88
N LEU A 195 -23.97 36.38 6.49
CA LEU A 195 -22.68 36.10 5.84
C LEU A 195 -22.51 34.61 5.56
N MET A 196 -22.93 33.73 6.46
CA MET A 196 -22.87 32.28 6.26
C MET A 196 -23.80 31.81 5.15
N ASP A 197 -25.01 32.37 5.03
CA ASP A 197 -25.94 32.06 3.95
C ASP A 197 -25.42 32.52 2.57
N LYS A 198 -24.87 33.74 2.49
CA LYS A 198 -24.23 34.24 1.27
C LYS A 198 -23.00 33.42 0.89
N THR A 199 -22.20 32.99 1.87
CA THR A 199 -21.04 32.10 1.64
C THR A 199 -21.49 30.78 1.03
N ARG A 200 -22.54 30.16 1.57
CA ARG A 200 -23.10 28.91 1.04
C ARG A 200 -23.55 29.05 -0.41
N LEU A 201 -24.20 30.16 -0.76
CA LEU A 201 -24.62 30.45 -2.14
C LEU A 201 -23.42 30.63 -3.08
N VAL A 202 -22.38 31.35 -2.64
CA VAL A 202 -21.16 31.54 -3.45
C VAL A 202 -20.42 30.23 -3.63
N PHE A 203 -20.23 29.43 -2.57
CA PHE A 203 -19.56 28.14 -2.67
C PHE A 203 -20.32 27.20 -3.60
N LYS A 204 -21.65 27.19 -3.54
CA LYS A 204 -22.53 26.48 -4.49
C LYS A 204 -22.24 26.88 -5.93
N ALA A 205 -22.20 28.18 -6.22
CA ALA A 205 -21.97 28.69 -7.57
C ALA A 205 -20.55 28.38 -8.07
N VAL A 206 -19.54 28.60 -7.22
CA VAL A 206 -18.12 28.43 -7.55
C VAL A 206 -17.78 26.96 -7.77
N LEU A 207 -18.17 26.06 -6.85
CA LEU A 207 -17.85 24.63 -6.96
C LEU A 207 -18.53 23.99 -8.17
N GLY A 208 -19.80 24.31 -8.42
CA GLY A 208 -20.54 23.83 -9.60
C GLY A 208 -19.89 24.30 -10.91
N TYR A 209 -19.51 25.58 -10.96
CA TYR A 209 -18.80 26.15 -12.10
C TYR A 209 -17.41 25.51 -12.32
N CYS A 210 -16.62 25.34 -11.26
CA CYS A 210 -15.30 24.73 -11.35
C CYS A 210 -15.40 23.28 -11.82
N PHE A 211 -16.31 22.49 -11.25
CA PHE A 211 -16.50 21.11 -11.67
C PHE A 211 -16.87 21.03 -13.16
N GLU A 212 -17.94 21.72 -13.58
CA GLU A 212 -18.43 21.65 -14.96
C GLU A 212 -17.38 22.08 -16.00
N ILE A 213 -16.68 23.19 -15.78
CA ILE A 213 -15.70 23.72 -16.73
C ILE A 213 -14.41 22.89 -16.78
N LEU A 214 -13.97 22.34 -15.65
CA LEU A 214 -12.75 21.52 -15.60
C LEU A 214 -12.98 20.11 -16.16
N THR A 215 -14.21 19.61 -16.13
CA THR A 215 -14.60 18.33 -16.75
C THR A 215 -15.30 18.50 -18.10
N TRP A 216 -15.28 19.70 -18.67
CA TRP A 216 -15.95 19.99 -19.94
C TRP A 216 -15.25 19.28 -21.10
N ASP A 217 -16.01 18.51 -21.88
CA ASP A 217 -15.50 17.67 -22.97
C ASP A 217 -15.51 18.35 -24.35
N GLN A 218 -16.27 19.44 -24.49
CA GLN A 218 -16.43 20.14 -25.76
C GLN A 218 -15.41 21.26 -25.92
N ASN A 219 -14.23 20.91 -26.40
CA ASN A 219 -13.09 21.82 -26.56
C ASN A 219 -13.36 23.05 -27.46
N SER A 220 -14.32 22.97 -28.39
CA SER A 220 -14.58 24.04 -29.37
C SER A 220 -15.69 25.01 -28.97
N ARG A 221 -16.46 24.75 -27.90
CA ARG A 221 -17.60 25.58 -27.52
C ARG A 221 -17.81 25.61 -26.01
N LEU A 222 -18.27 26.73 -25.48
CA LEU A 222 -18.63 26.87 -24.08
C LEU A 222 -20.02 26.26 -23.78
N PRO A 223 -20.31 25.95 -22.50
CA PRO A 223 -21.67 25.73 -22.04
C PRO A 223 -22.60 26.88 -22.44
N GLU A 224 -23.85 26.59 -22.79
CA GLU A 224 -24.78 27.57 -23.39
C GLU A 224 -25.04 28.81 -22.53
N ASP A 225 -24.95 28.68 -21.21
CA ASP A 225 -25.16 29.76 -20.26
C ASP A 225 -23.91 30.62 -20.03
N LEU A 226 -22.76 30.16 -20.52
CA LEU A 226 -21.48 30.89 -20.53
C LEU A 226 -21.13 31.48 -21.90
N VAL A 227 -21.96 31.23 -22.92
CA VAL A 227 -21.88 31.95 -24.19
C VAL A 227 -22.44 33.37 -23.99
N ASN A 228 -21.65 34.39 -24.34
CA ASN A 228 -22.11 35.78 -24.26
C ASN A 228 -23.14 36.07 -25.37
N LYS A 229 -24.43 36.12 -25.00
CA LYS A 229 -25.54 36.34 -25.94
C LYS A 229 -25.82 37.82 -26.25
N ASP A 230 -25.23 38.74 -25.49
CA ASP A 230 -25.46 40.19 -25.64
C ASP A 230 -24.48 40.86 -26.61
N ASP A 231 -23.54 40.09 -27.17
CA ASP A 231 -22.58 40.53 -28.19
C ASP A 231 -23.20 40.38 -29.59
N GLU A 232 -24.25 41.15 -29.89
CA GLU A 232 -24.83 41.22 -31.25
C GLU A 232 -23.84 41.80 -32.30
N THR A 233 -22.66 42.28 -31.86
CA THR A 233 -21.55 42.73 -32.71
C THR A 233 -20.50 41.66 -33.03
N ALA A 234 -20.58 40.46 -32.43
CA ALA A 234 -19.58 39.39 -32.62
C ALA A 234 -19.69 38.62 -33.96
N GLU A 235 -20.46 39.12 -34.92
CA GLU A 235 -20.33 38.70 -36.34
C GLU A 235 -19.16 39.42 -37.06
N ASN A 236 -18.46 40.38 -36.42
CA ASN A 236 -17.29 41.04 -37.02
C ASN A 236 -16.11 41.18 -36.03
N GLU A 237 -15.00 40.48 -36.33
CA GLU A 237 -13.60 40.86 -36.04
C GLU A 237 -12.96 40.67 -34.64
N LEU A 238 -13.39 39.69 -33.84
CA LEU A 238 -12.42 38.94 -33.00
C LEU A 238 -12.17 37.63 -33.75
N GLU A 239 -10.98 37.46 -34.34
CA GLU A 239 -10.65 36.21 -35.03
C GLU A 239 -10.87 35.03 -34.08
N ASP A 240 -11.69 34.05 -34.50
CA ASP A 240 -11.94 32.81 -33.77
C ASP A 240 -10.60 32.09 -33.52
N THR A 241 -10.09 32.28 -32.30
CA THR A 241 -8.75 31.85 -31.90
C THR A 241 -8.83 30.54 -31.13
N PHE A 242 -7.89 29.66 -31.44
CA PHE A 242 -7.76 28.34 -30.86
C PHE A 242 -6.35 28.14 -30.34
N VAL A 243 -6.20 27.28 -29.34
CA VAL A 243 -4.90 26.84 -28.86
C VAL A 243 -4.68 25.36 -29.15
N THR A 244 -3.44 25.01 -29.48
CA THR A 244 -2.95 23.63 -29.43
C THR A 244 -2.40 23.37 -28.02
N MET A 245 -3.14 22.59 -27.24
CA MET A 245 -2.81 22.19 -25.87
C MET A 245 -2.15 20.82 -25.88
N LEU A 246 -0.95 20.71 -25.33
CA LEU A 246 -0.24 19.44 -25.14
C LEU A 246 -0.36 19.00 -23.68
N PHE A 247 -0.70 17.73 -23.46
CA PHE A 247 -0.87 17.14 -22.13
C PHE A 247 0.29 16.21 -21.77
N ASN A 248 0.59 16.12 -20.48
CA ASN A 248 1.50 15.11 -19.96
C ASN A 248 0.79 13.74 -19.95
N ASP A 249 1.49 12.71 -20.41
CA ASP A 249 1.00 11.32 -20.38
C ASP A 249 1.88 10.39 -19.54
N GLU A 250 2.91 10.91 -18.85
CA GLU A 250 3.85 10.19 -17.97
C GLU A 250 4.50 8.92 -18.59
N ILE A 251 4.33 8.72 -19.91
CA ILE A 251 4.83 7.58 -20.69
C ILE A 251 6.01 8.02 -21.55
N HIS A 252 5.89 9.17 -22.21
CA HIS A 252 6.98 9.69 -23.04
C HIS A 252 8.08 10.31 -22.20
N THR A 253 9.32 9.98 -22.55
CA THR A 253 10.49 10.58 -21.89
C THR A 253 10.60 12.07 -22.22
N TYR A 254 11.22 12.81 -21.31
CA TYR A 254 11.48 14.24 -21.47
C TYR A 254 12.17 14.58 -22.80
N GLU A 255 13.17 13.78 -23.18
CA GLU A 255 13.92 13.96 -24.42
C GLU A 255 13.05 13.74 -25.67
N GLN A 256 12.13 12.77 -25.64
CA GLN A 256 11.18 12.55 -26.73
C GLN A 256 10.23 13.75 -26.90
N VAL A 257 9.73 14.31 -25.79
CA VAL A 257 8.84 15.49 -25.81
C VAL A 257 9.60 16.71 -26.35
N ILE A 258 10.81 16.99 -25.86
CA ILE A 258 11.66 18.09 -26.32
C ILE A 258 11.94 18.01 -27.82
N ASN A 259 12.33 16.82 -28.32
CA ASN A 259 12.61 16.60 -29.74
C ASN A 259 11.35 16.75 -30.61
N THR A 260 10.19 16.33 -30.09
CA THR A 260 8.91 16.47 -30.79
C THR A 260 8.52 17.94 -30.89
N LEU A 261 8.58 18.70 -29.80
CA LEU A 261 8.27 20.12 -29.77
C LEU A 261 9.21 20.92 -30.69
N SER A 262 10.52 20.70 -30.59
CA SER A 262 11.50 21.39 -31.44
C SER A 262 11.22 21.23 -32.93
N ARG A 263 10.68 20.07 -33.35
CA ARG A 263 10.35 19.79 -34.76
C ARG A 263 8.95 20.20 -35.17
N ALA A 264 7.97 20.11 -34.28
CA ALA A 264 6.57 20.35 -34.61
C ALA A 264 6.21 21.84 -34.66
N ILE A 265 6.86 22.65 -33.82
CA ILE A 265 6.62 24.10 -33.73
C ILE A 265 7.85 24.95 -34.07
N ASP A 266 8.93 24.33 -34.53
CA ASP A 266 10.16 25.02 -34.98
C ASP A 266 10.75 25.97 -33.92
N CYS A 267 10.74 25.53 -32.66
CA CYS A 267 11.27 26.29 -31.51
C CYS A 267 12.72 25.91 -31.18
N LEU A 268 13.41 26.78 -30.43
CA LEU A 268 14.76 26.51 -29.98
C LEU A 268 14.77 25.38 -28.93
N PRO A 269 15.84 24.57 -28.83
CA PRO A 269 15.92 23.49 -27.84
C PRO A 269 15.73 23.96 -26.39
N LYS A 270 16.11 25.20 -26.07
CA LYS A 270 15.90 25.78 -24.74
C LYS A 270 14.41 26.03 -24.45
N GLU A 271 13.68 26.57 -25.42
CA GLU A 271 12.23 26.80 -25.32
C GLU A 271 11.50 25.46 -25.20
N ALA A 272 11.90 24.45 -25.99
CA ALA A 272 11.38 23.08 -25.88
C ALA A 272 11.55 22.47 -24.48
N ILE A 273 12.67 22.73 -23.80
CA ILE A 273 12.90 22.31 -22.40
C ILE A 273 11.92 23.02 -21.46
N GLU A 274 11.69 24.32 -21.64
CA GLU A 274 10.76 25.10 -20.80
C GLU A 274 9.30 24.65 -20.98
N TYR A 275 8.87 24.35 -22.22
CA TYR A 275 7.56 23.73 -22.46
C TYR A 275 7.46 22.38 -21.76
N ALA A 276 8.44 21.48 -21.93
CA ALA A 276 8.45 20.17 -21.29
C ALA A 276 8.40 20.28 -19.76
N THR A 277 9.09 21.27 -19.18
CA THR A 277 9.06 21.57 -17.74
C THR A 277 7.71 22.04 -17.26
N THR A 278 7.06 22.90 -18.04
CA THR A 278 5.73 23.40 -17.70
C THR A 278 4.68 22.28 -17.84
N ILE A 279 4.78 21.43 -18.87
CA ILE A 279 3.88 20.29 -19.07
C ILE A 279 4.02 19.27 -17.94
N ASP A 280 5.24 18.96 -17.50
CA ASP A 280 5.44 18.04 -16.38
C ASP A 280 4.91 18.60 -15.06
N ARG A 281 5.15 19.89 -14.79
CA ARG A 281 4.73 20.54 -13.54
C ARG A 281 3.21 20.75 -13.48
N GLU A 282 2.65 21.35 -14.53
CA GLU A 282 1.23 21.72 -14.57
C GLU A 282 0.34 20.57 -15.03
N GLY A 283 0.87 19.60 -15.78
CA GLY A 283 0.14 18.51 -16.44
C GLY A 283 -0.30 18.82 -17.88
N ARG A 284 -0.20 20.07 -18.32
CA ARG A 284 -0.50 20.52 -19.69
C ARG A 284 0.12 21.89 -19.98
N SER A 285 0.27 22.23 -21.25
CA SER A 285 0.72 23.56 -21.66
C SER A 285 0.23 23.98 -23.05
N ILE A 286 0.06 25.29 -23.25
CA ILE A 286 -0.25 25.89 -24.55
C ILE A 286 1.03 25.93 -25.39
N VAL A 287 1.00 25.25 -26.53
CA VAL A 287 2.15 25.15 -27.44
C VAL A 287 2.03 26.14 -28.60
N LYS A 288 0.81 26.49 -29.00
CA LYS A 288 0.54 27.48 -30.05
C LYS A 288 -0.87 28.06 -29.89
N CYS A 289 -1.02 29.38 -30.03
CA CYS A 289 -2.32 30.05 -30.19
C CYS A 289 -2.44 30.63 -31.60
N SER A 290 -3.46 30.24 -32.36
CA SER A 290 -3.67 30.67 -33.75
C SER A 290 -5.10 30.33 -34.23
N GLN A 291 -5.38 30.54 -35.51
CA GLN A 291 -6.60 30.07 -36.16
C GLN A 291 -6.68 28.54 -36.14
N SER A 292 -7.91 28.01 -36.12
CA SER A 292 -8.22 26.58 -35.96
C SER A 292 -7.43 25.65 -36.91
N GLN A 293 -7.22 26.08 -38.16
CA GLN A 293 -6.51 25.30 -39.17
C GLN A 293 -5.03 25.11 -38.81
N ILE A 294 -4.35 26.16 -38.36
CA ILE A 294 -2.94 26.11 -37.98
C ILE A 294 -2.77 25.27 -36.71
N CYS A 295 -3.62 25.47 -35.71
CA CYS A 295 -3.59 24.68 -34.48
C CYS A 295 -3.81 23.17 -34.73
N SER A 296 -4.71 22.85 -35.67
CA SER A 296 -4.94 21.47 -36.12
C SER A 296 -3.75 20.87 -36.87
N GLN A 297 -3.02 21.68 -37.67
CA GLN A 297 -1.80 21.23 -38.34
C GLN A 297 -0.68 20.92 -37.32
N VAL A 298 -0.50 21.77 -36.31
CA VAL A 298 0.49 21.53 -35.23
C VAL A 298 0.16 20.24 -34.47
N LYS A 299 -1.12 20.03 -34.11
CA LYS A 299 -1.60 18.78 -33.50
C LYS A 299 -1.21 17.55 -34.34
N GLN A 300 -1.56 17.56 -35.62
CA GLN A 300 -1.25 16.45 -36.54
C GLN A 300 0.26 16.21 -36.67
N SER A 301 1.07 17.28 -36.64
CA SER A 301 2.54 17.18 -36.67
C SER A 301 3.08 16.45 -35.42
N ILE A 302 2.61 16.83 -34.23
CA ILE A 302 3.01 16.21 -32.95
C ILE A 302 2.62 14.72 -32.93
N GLU A 303 1.37 14.39 -33.27
CA GLU A 303 0.87 13.00 -33.30
C GLU A 303 1.62 12.14 -34.32
N LYS A 304 1.95 12.71 -35.49
CA LYS A 304 2.69 12.02 -36.55
C LYS A 304 4.15 11.76 -36.19
N ILE A 305 4.81 12.67 -35.47
CA ILE A 305 6.20 12.49 -35.04
C ILE A 305 6.28 11.40 -33.96
N THR A 306 5.34 11.41 -33.02
CA THR A 306 5.34 10.49 -31.85
C THR A 306 4.90 9.08 -32.21
N SER A 307 3.90 8.92 -33.08
CA SER A 307 3.43 7.60 -33.53
C SER A 307 4.49 6.75 -34.26
N ARG A 308 5.52 7.37 -34.83
CA ARG A 308 6.61 6.67 -35.55
C ARG A 308 7.49 5.80 -34.64
N HIS A 309 7.40 5.94 -33.32
CA HIS A 309 8.22 5.19 -32.37
C HIS A 309 7.50 3.99 -31.75
N GLY A 310 6.31 3.63 -32.24
CA GLY A 310 5.55 2.46 -31.78
C GLY A 310 4.83 2.65 -30.44
N SER A 311 4.92 3.84 -29.83
CA SER A 311 4.13 4.25 -28.67
C SER A 311 2.79 4.88 -29.09
N LYS A 312 1.81 4.91 -28.16
CA LYS A 312 0.61 5.74 -28.28
C LYS A 312 1.05 7.19 -28.56
N PRO A 313 0.43 7.94 -29.49
CA PRO A 313 0.82 9.33 -29.74
C PRO A 313 0.56 10.20 -28.50
N LEU A 314 1.35 11.27 -28.36
CA LEU A 314 1.13 12.28 -27.30
C LEU A 314 -0.30 12.84 -27.39
N ARG A 315 -0.94 13.05 -26.24
CA ARG A 315 -2.28 13.64 -26.18
C ARG A 315 -2.20 15.15 -26.48
N VAL A 316 -2.83 15.55 -27.58
CA VAL A 316 -2.92 16.96 -28.01
C VAL A 316 -4.35 17.31 -28.36
N ASP A 317 -4.86 18.41 -27.81
CA ASP A 317 -6.20 18.91 -28.11
C ASP A 317 -6.14 20.31 -28.70
N VAL A 318 -7.10 20.61 -29.60
CA VAL A 318 -7.33 21.96 -30.11
C VAL A 318 -8.53 22.53 -29.39
N MET A 319 -8.35 23.63 -28.67
CA MET A 319 -9.35 24.20 -27.77
C MET A 319 -9.61 25.66 -28.11
N HIS A 320 -10.86 26.12 -28.02
CA HIS A 320 -11.21 27.51 -28.20
C HIS A 320 -10.64 28.37 -27.05
N THR A 321 -10.13 29.56 -27.34
CA THR A 321 -9.48 30.43 -26.34
C THR A 321 -10.38 30.77 -25.16
N SER A 322 -11.69 30.96 -25.40
CA SER A 322 -12.64 31.21 -24.32
C SER A 322 -12.82 30.03 -23.35
N VAL A 323 -12.77 28.78 -23.83
CA VAL A 323 -12.81 27.57 -22.98
C VAL A 323 -11.58 27.55 -22.06
N VAL A 324 -10.41 27.86 -22.61
CA VAL A 324 -9.16 27.93 -21.86
C VAL A 324 -9.17 29.09 -20.85
N ALA A 325 -9.75 30.24 -21.21
CA ALA A 325 -9.95 31.37 -20.31
C ALA A 325 -10.78 30.96 -19.08
N HIS A 326 -11.90 30.27 -19.31
CA HIS A 326 -12.77 29.77 -18.23
C HIS A 326 -12.10 28.68 -17.39
N GLN A 327 -11.31 27.78 -17.97
CA GLN A 327 -10.54 26.80 -17.20
C GLN A 327 -9.43 27.46 -16.36
N THR A 328 -8.82 28.53 -16.87
CA THR A 328 -7.82 29.33 -16.13
C THR A 328 -8.48 30.04 -14.96
N PHE A 329 -9.67 30.61 -15.16
CA PHE A 329 -10.43 31.22 -14.07
C PHE A 329 -10.88 30.20 -13.02
N ALA A 330 -11.39 29.03 -13.43
CA ALA A 330 -11.75 27.94 -12.51
C ALA A 330 -10.54 27.51 -11.64
N THR A 331 -9.35 27.50 -12.22
CA THR A 331 -8.09 27.25 -11.47
C THR A 331 -7.87 28.31 -10.38
N ARG A 332 -8.01 29.60 -10.72
CA ARG A 332 -7.87 30.70 -9.74
C ARG A 332 -8.95 30.65 -8.65
N LEU A 333 -10.17 30.24 -9.00
CA LEU A 333 -11.26 30.03 -8.04
C LEU A 333 -10.98 28.90 -7.05
N LEU A 334 -10.41 27.77 -7.48
CA LEU A 334 -10.01 26.70 -6.57
C LEU A 334 -8.89 27.16 -5.61
N SER A 335 -7.92 27.92 -6.11
CA SER A 335 -6.87 28.52 -5.28
C SER A 335 -7.47 29.49 -4.25
N TRP A 336 -8.39 30.36 -4.68
CA TRP A 336 -9.11 31.27 -3.78
C TRP A 336 -9.97 30.53 -2.75
N LEU A 337 -10.66 29.45 -3.14
CA LEU A 337 -11.41 28.60 -2.22
C LEU A 337 -10.49 28.01 -1.14
N HIS A 338 -9.28 27.56 -1.51
CA HIS A 338 -8.33 27.08 -0.52
C HIS A 338 -7.89 28.19 0.46
N GLU A 339 -7.66 29.42 -0.04
CA GLU A 339 -7.30 30.57 0.80
C GLU A 339 -8.43 30.97 1.76
N ILE A 340 -9.67 31.07 1.27
CA ILE A 340 -10.79 31.54 2.10
C ILE A 340 -11.10 30.57 3.25
N LEU A 341 -10.91 29.26 3.07
CA LEU A 341 -11.08 28.26 4.14
C LEU A 341 -10.12 28.44 5.31
N GLY A 342 -9.00 29.14 5.11
CA GLY A 342 -8.04 29.46 6.16
C GLY A 342 -8.51 30.52 7.14
N TYR A 343 -9.60 31.26 6.85
CA TYR A 343 -10.07 32.33 7.74
C TYR A 343 -10.90 31.86 8.93
N CYS A 344 -11.76 30.84 8.76
CA CYS A 344 -12.55 30.31 9.87
C CYS A 344 -13.04 28.87 9.65
N GLU A 345 -13.32 28.16 10.76
CA GLU A 345 -13.90 26.81 10.80
C GLU A 345 -15.28 26.75 10.14
N ALA A 346 -16.10 27.79 10.29
CA ALA A 346 -17.45 27.84 9.69
C ALA A 346 -17.43 27.72 8.16
N PHE A 347 -16.41 28.25 7.49
CA PHE A 347 -16.27 28.10 6.03
C PHE A 347 -15.94 26.67 5.63
N ARG A 348 -15.12 25.95 6.39
CA ARG A 348 -14.84 24.52 6.19
C ARG A 348 -16.11 23.68 6.34
N TYR A 349 -16.90 23.97 7.36
CA TYR A 349 -18.22 23.35 7.54
C TYR A 349 -19.16 23.58 6.35
N ILE A 350 -19.28 24.83 5.88
CA ILE A 350 -20.15 25.18 4.73
C ILE A 350 -19.67 24.48 3.45
N LEU A 351 -18.35 24.44 3.21
CA LEU A 351 -17.79 23.72 2.07
C LEU A 351 -18.18 22.23 2.12
N ALA A 352 -18.02 21.59 3.27
CA ALA A 352 -18.40 20.19 3.47
C ALA A 352 -19.90 19.98 3.19
N GLU A 353 -20.76 20.87 3.68
CA GLU A 353 -22.19 20.80 3.42
C GLU A 353 -22.53 20.93 1.94
N VAL A 354 -21.94 21.90 1.24
CA VAL A 354 -22.20 22.13 -0.19
C VAL A 354 -21.73 20.96 -1.04
N LEU A 355 -20.53 20.43 -0.78
CA LEU A 355 -19.97 19.28 -1.50
C LEU A 355 -20.79 18.00 -1.28
N MET A 356 -21.37 17.83 -0.10
CA MET A 356 -22.21 16.68 0.24
C MET A 356 -23.69 16.85 -0.20
N SER A 357 -24.08 18.05 -0.63
CA SER A 357 -25.45 18.31 -1.09
C SER A 357 -25.73 17.68 -2.47
N LYS A 358 -26.98 17.28 -2.68
CA LYS A 358 -27.46 16.71 -3.96
C LYS A 358 -28.07 17.76 -4.89
N ASP A 359 -28.27 18.99 -4.41
CA ASP A 359 -29.05 20.04 -5.09
C ASP A 359 -28.25 20.82 -6.15
N MET A 360 -27.11 20.29 -6.61
CA MET A 360 -26.12 21.04 -7.40
C MET A 360 -26.28 20.86 -8.91
N VAL A 361 -26.74 19.70 -9.38
CA VAL A 361 -26.76 19.37 -10.82
C VAL A 361 -28.16 19.60 -11.40
N ASN A 362 -28.51 20.87 -11.58
CA ASN A 362 -29.59 21.28 -12.48
C ASN A 362 -28.96 21.89 -13.75
N THR A 363 -28.23 21.07 -14.51
CA THR A 363 -28.08 21.31 -15.95
C THR A 363 -29.29 20.65 -16.62
N GLU A 364 -30.10 21.43 -17.33
CA GLU A 364 -31.37 21.02 -17.94
C GLU A 364 -31.28 19.85 -18.97
N SER A 365 -30.12 19.20 -19.10
CA SER A 365 -29.79 18.21 -20.13
C SER A 365 -29.35 16.83 -19.63
N SER A 366 -29.44 16.51 -18.32
CA SER A 366 -29.32 15.11 -17.87
C SER A 366 -30.18 14.84 -16.63
N ALA A 367 -30.77 13.65 -16.58
CA ALA A 367 -31.67 13.20 -15.52
C ALA A 367 -31.09 13.50 -14.13
N SER A 368 -31.94 13.97 -13.21
CA SER A 368 -31.62 14.29 -11.81
C SER A 368 -30.53 13.38 -11.25
N CYS A 369 -29.31 13.89 -11.12
CA CYS A 369 -28.20 13.13 -10.58
C CYS A 369 -28.37 13.05 -9.05
N ASP A 370 -28.79 11.90 -8.53
CA ASP A 370 -28.97 11.65 -7.09
C ASP A 370 -27.65 11.62 -6.28
N SER A 371 -26.51 11.92 -6.93
CA SER A 371 -25.17 11.84 -6.34
C SER A 371 -24.70 13.20 -5.82
N PRO A 372 -24.07 13.26 -4.63
CA PRO A 372 -23.43 14.49 -4.14
C PRO A 372 -22.36 15.01 -5.10
N LEU A 373 -22.15 16.33 -5.13
CA LEU A 373 -21.10 16.93 -5.97
C LEU A 373 -19.71 16.34 -5.69
N LEU A 374 -19.41 16.05 -4.43
CA LEU A 374 -18.17 15.38 -4.04
C LEU A 374 -17.97 14.05 -4.78
N GLU A 375 -19.02 13.23 -4.90
CA GLU A 375 -18.94 11.93 -5.59
C GLU A 375 -18.60 12.11 -7.07
N LEU A 376 -19.18 13.14 -7.70
CA LEU A 376 -18.94 13.46 -9.10
C LEU A 376 -17.49 13.92 -9.32
N ILE A 377 -16.97 14.78 -8.44
CA ILE A 377 -15.57 15.22 -8.50
C ILE A 377 -14.62 14.04 -8.29
N MET A 378 -14.90 13.15 -7.32
CA MET A 378 -14.11 11.94 -7.07
C MET A 378 -14.01 11.07 -8.33
N LYS A 379 -15.14 10.81 -9.00
CA LYS A 379 -15.19 9.98 -10.23
C LYS A 379 -14.55 10.64 -11.44
N ALA A 380 -14.45 11.97 -11.45
CA ALA A 380 -13.82 12.72 -12.53
C ALA A 380 -12.30 12.90 -12.34
N ASP A 381 -11.71 12.40 -11.25
CA ASP A 381 -10.28 12.61 -10.93
C ASP A 381 -9.36 12.28 -12.10
N THR A 382 -9.58 11.16 -12.80
CA THR A 382 -8.73 10.72 -13.92
C THR A 382 -8.88 11.57 -15.19
N GLN A 383 -9.94 12.36 -15.30
CA GLN A 383 -10.16 13.27 -16.44
C GLN A 383 -9.36 14.56 -16.29
N LEU A 384 -8.99 14.90 -15.05
CA LEU A 384 -8.29 16.12 -14.70
C LEU A 384 -6.78 15.98 -14.92
N TRP A 385 -6.13 17.09 -15.26
CA TRP A 385 -4.67 17.15 -15.37
C TRP A 385 -4.02 17.40 -14.00
N LYS A 386 -2.72 17.14 -13.91
CA LYS A 386 -1.91 17.11 -12.67
C LYS A 386 -2.18 18.27 -11.69
N SER A 387 -2.12 19.53 -12.15
CA SER A 387 -2.36 20.69 -11.28
C SER A 387 -3.79 20.81 -10.74
N MET A 388 -4.80 20.33 -11.47
CA MET A 388 -6.21 20.35 -11.00
C MET A 388 -6.48 19.28 -9.97
N ARG A 389 -5.95 18.07 -10.18
CA ARG A 389 -6.04 16.99 -9.18
C ARG A 389 -5.48 17.44 -7.85
N ASN A 390 -4.27 18.02 -7.88
CA ASN A 390 -3.62 18.56 -6.69
C ASN A 390 -4.46 19.63 -5.98
N GLN A 391 -5.10 20.55 -6.70
CA GLN A 391 -5.94 21.58 -6.09
C GLN A 391 -7.22 21.01 -5.47
N TRP A 392 -7.88 20.06 -6.13
CA TRP A 392 -9.04 19.38 -5.55
C TRP A 392 -8.66 18.55 -4.32
N HIS A 393 -7.56 17.81 -4.37
CA HIS A 393 -7.07 17.03 -3.23
C HIS A 393 -6.70 17.94 -2.05
N GLN A 394 -6.06 19.08 -2.31
CA GLN A 394 -5.78 20.10 -1.28
C GLN A 394 -7.06 20.66 -0.66
N LEU A 395 -8.09 20.89 -1.47
CA LEU A 395 -9.39 21.34 -0.99
C LEU A 395 -10.07 20.27 -0.11
N PHE A 396 -9.99 18.99 -0.48
CA PHE A 396 -10.50 17.89 0.35
C PHE A 396 -9.75 17.77 1.68
N ILE A 397 -8.42 17.84 1.65
CA ILE A 397 -7.62 17.75 2.87
C ILE A 397 -7.93 18.91 3.81
N SER A 398 -7.84 20.15 3.33
CA SER A 398 -8.04 21.35 4.15
C SER A 398 -9.50 21.58 4.58
N GLY A 399 -10.46 21.22 3.73
CA GLY A 399 -11.88 21.47 3.96
C GLY A 399 -12.64 20.32 4.62
N LEU A 400 -12.26 19.05 4.38
CA LEU A 400 -13.04 17.87 4.82
C LEU A 400 -12.30 17.00 5.82
N LEU A 401 -10.99 16.80 5.65
CA LEU A 401 -10.23 15.84 6.47
C LEU A 401 -9.73 16.43 7.79
N MET A 402 -9.94 17.72 8.05
CA MET A 402 -9.55 18.34 9.32
C MET A 402 -10.58 18.11 10.43
N GLU A 403 -11.85 17.90 10.08
CA GLU A 403 -12.95 17.73 11.03
C GLU A 403 -13.43 16.28 11.08
N SER A 404 -13.64 15.73 12.28
CA SER A 404 -14.02 14.32 12.47
C SER A 404 -15.30 13.93 11.72
N ARG A 405 -16.34 14.78 11.77
CA ARG A 405 -17.62 14.53 11.10
C ARG A 405 -17.49 14.49 9.57
N SER A 406 -16.90 15.53 8.99
CA SER A 406 -16.70 15.67 7.54
C SER A 406 -15.75 14.58 7.01
N LYS A 407 -14.71 14.23 7.76
CA LYS A 407 -13.79 13.12 7.46
C LYS A 407 -14.53 11.79 7.39
N LYS A 408 -15.43 11.50 8.34
CA LYS A 408 -16.22 10.25 8.36
C LYS A 408 -17.12 10.14 7.13
N GLU A 409 -17.84 11.20 6.77
CA GLU A 409 -18.71 11.18 5.59
C GLU A 409 -17.93 11.09 4.28
N PHE A 410 -16.79 11.80 4.15
CA PHE A 410 -15.87 11.66 3.02
C PHE A 410 -15.41 10.20 2.87
N ALA A 411 -14.99 9.57 3.97
CA ALA A 411 -14.49 8.21 3.96
C ALA A 411 -15.56 7.19 3.53
N LYS A 412 -16.81 7.33 3.99
CA LYS A 412 -17.93 6.48 3.54
C LYS A 412 -18.16 6.61 2.04
N LEU A 413 -18.19 7.84 1.53
CA LEU A 413 -18.40 8.09 0.10
C LEU A 413 -17.23 7.55 -0.75
N PHE A 414 -16.00 7.72 -0.25
CA PHE A 414 -14.79 7.18 -0.85
C PHE A 414 -14.84 5.64 -0.93
N ILE A 415 -15.24 4.94 0.14
CA ILE A 415 -15.36 3.47 0.13
C ILE A 415 -16.43 2.97 -0.82
N ARG A 416 -17.59 3.62 -0.87
CA ARG A 416 -18.68 3.24 -1.80
C ARG A 416 -18.25 3.32 -3.26
N ASN A 417 -17.36 4.27 -3.59
CA ASN A 417 -16.84 4.47 -4.94
C ASN A 417 -15.47 3.85 -5.18
N TYR A 418 -14.85 3.26 -4.16
CA TYR A 418 -13.50 2.71 -4.22
C TYR A 418 -13.27 1.75 -5.41
N PRO A 419 -14.18 0.81 -5.74
CA PRO A 419 -13.96 -0.08 -6.88
C PRO A 419 -13.83 0.68 -8.20
N GLN A 420 -14.62 1.73 -8.42
CA GLN A 420 -14.54 2.54 -9.63
C GLN A 420 -13.25 3.38 -9.61
N LEU A 421 -12.99 4.12 -8.53
CA LEU A 421 -11.82 4.97 -8.39
C LEU A 421 -10.51 4.21 -8.61
N MET A 422 -10.42 3.00 -8.07
CA MET A 422 -9.24 2.17 -8.21
C MET A 422 -9.11 1.58 -9.62
N ASN A 423 -10.23 1.18 -10.26
CA ASN A 423 -10.20 0.74 -11.66
C ASN A 423 -9.76 1.86 -12.60
N ASP A 424 -10.24 3.08 -12.36
CA ASP A 424 -9.86 4.26 -13.12
C ASP A 424 -8.36 4.55 -12.92
N PHE A 425 -7.86 4.52 -11.68
CA PHE A 425 -6.43 4.65 -11.39
C PHE A 425 -5.58 3.54 -12.02
N ILE A 426 -6.01 2.28 -12.02
CA ILE A 426 -5.23 1.17 -12.61
C ILE A 426 -5.03 1.37 -14.13
N ARG A 427 -5.97 2.05 -14.79
CA ARG A 427 -5.94 2.34 -16.23
C ARG A 427 -5.37 3.72 -16.56
N ASP A 428 -5.22 4.57 -15.57
CA ASP A 428 -4.63 5.91 -15.67
C ASP A 428 -3.13 5.81 -16.02
N ASP A 429 -2.56 6.91 -16.50
CA ASP A 429 -1.13 7.03 -16.82
C ASP A 429 -0.35 7.72 -15.69
N HIS A 430 -1.00 8.53 -14.86
CA HIS A 430 -0.38 9.25 -13.75
C HIS A 430 0.05 8.35 -12.57
N ASP A 431 1.03 8.81 -11.79
CA ASP A 431 1.47 8.16 -10.55
C ASP A 431 0.38 8.12 -9.46
N HIS A 432 0.44 7.12 -8.58
CA HIS A 432 -0.51 6.96 -7.47
C HIS A 432 -0.63 8.20 -6.59
N SER A 433 0.48 8.91 -6.32
CA SER A 433 0.46 10.13 -5.51
C SER A 433 -0.38 11.27 -6.10
N MET A 434 -0.70 11.22 -7.40
CA MET A 434 -1.56 12.19 -8.08
C MET A 434 -3.01 11.69 -8.23
N SER A 435 -3.31 10.47 -7.79
CA SER A 435 -4.66 9.93 -7.77
C SER A 435 -5.33 10.21 -6.43
N ILE A 436 -6.63 10.47 -6.47
CA ILE A 436 -7.46 10.56 -5.26
C ILE A 436 -7.37 9.31 -4.39
N THR A 437 -7.07 8.14 -4.97
CA THR A 437 -6.89 6.89 -4.23
C THR A 437 -5.74 6.98 -3.22
N SER A 438 -4.76 7.85 -3.41
CA SER A 438 -3.68 8.07 -2.44
C SER A 438 -4.10 8.69 -1.13
N LEU A 439 -5.30 9.29 -1.06
CA LEU A 439 -5.88 9.77 0.20
C LEU A 439 -6.29 8.64 1.14
N SER A 440 -6.31 7.38 0.67
CA SER A 440 -6.64 6.19 1.49
C SER A 440 -5.80 6.13 2.77
N VAL A 441 -4.52 6.49 2.72
CA VAL A 441 -3.63 6.49 3.88
C VAL A 441 -4.10 7.44 4.97
N GLN A 442 -4.74 8.56 4.63
CA GLN A 442 -5.28 9.55 5.58
C GLN A 442 -6.61 9.11 6.22
N LEU A 443 -7.21 8.03 5.69
CA LEU A 443 -8.49 7.49 6.16
C LEU A 443 -8.30 6.17 6.90
N PHE A 444 -7.47 5.27 6.37
CA PHE A 444 -7.34 3.88 6.81
C PHE A 444 -6.34 3.68 7.94
N THR A 445 -5.51 4.69 8.22
CA THR A 445 -4.58 4.70 9.35
C THR A 445 -5.20 5.29 10.62
N VAL A 446 -6.31 6.03 10.49
CA VAL A 446 -7.04 6.62 11.63
C VAL A 446 -7.83 5.53 12.34
N PRO A 447 -7.47 5.13 13.58
CA PRO A 447 -8.04 3.99 14.25
C PRO A 447 -9.55 3.95 14.38
N SER A 448 -10.14 5.02 14.90
CA SER A 448 -11.59 5.15 15.12
C SER A 448 -12.36 5.05 13.80
N LEU A 449 -11.83 5.68 12.75
CA LEU A 449 -12.44 5.70 11.43
C LEU A 449 -12.29 4.35 10.72
N ALA A 450 -11.11 3.74 10.74
CA ALA A 450 -10.87 2.43 10.12
C ALA A 450 -11.81 1.36 10.71
N GLN A 451 -11.95 1.31 12.04
CA GLN A 451 -12.88 0.39 12.70
C GLN A 451 -14.34 0.68 12.33
N ALA A 452 -14.74 1.95 12.27
CA ALA A 452 -16.08 2.34 11.81
C ALA A 452 -16.34 1.93 10.36
N LEU A 453 -15.36 2.04 9.45
CA LEU A 453 -15.50 1.63 8.05
C LEU A 453 -15.62 0.10 7.90
N ILE A 454 -14.98 -0.68 8.77
CA ILE A 454 -15.16 -2.14 8.79
C ILE A 454 -16.58 -2.48 9.27
N ALA A 455 -17.01 -1.88 10.38
CA ALA A 455 -18.31 -2.16 10.98
C ALA A 455 -19.49 -1.66 10.13
N GLU A 456 -19.39 -0.48 9.51
CA GLU A 456 -20.50 0.18 8.82
C GLU A 456 -20.48 -0.05 7.29
N GLU A 457 -19.30 -0.11 6.64
CA GLU A 457 -19.18 -0.10 5.17
C GLU A 457 -18.47 -1.35 4.60
N ASN A 458 -18.18 -2.37 5.43
CA ASN A 458 -17.53 -3.62 5.00
C ASN A 458 -16.22 -3.41 4.21
N VAL A 459 -15.42 -2.40 4.59
CA VAL A 459 -14.25 -1.96 3.79
C VAL A 459 -13.32 -3.10 3.37
N ILE A 460 -13.03 -4.07 4.24
CA ILE A 460 -12.16 -5.22 3.92
C ILE A 460 -12.69 -6.01 2.71
N VAL A 461 -14.00 -6.26 2.66
CA VAL A 461 -14.64 -6.98 1.55
C VAL A 461 -14.60 -6.13 0.28
N VAL A 462 -14.84 -4.82 0.37
CA VAL A 462 -14.78 -3.90 -0.77
C VAL A 462 -13.39 -3.90 -1.39
N LEU A 463 -12.34 -3.75 -0.57
CA LEU A 463 -10.94 -3.79 -1.01
C LEU A 463 -10.60 -5.14 -1.67
N LEU A 464 -10.86 -6.25 -0.96
CA LEU A 464 -10.52 -7.59 -1.46
C LEU A 464 -11.28 -7.96 -2.74
N LYS A 465 -12.58 -7.64 -2.85
CA LYS A 465 -13.34 -7.88 -4.08
C LYS A 465 -12.83 -7.05 -5.25
N THR A 466 -12.44 -5.80 -5.01
CA THR A 466 -11.83 -4.96 -6.03
C THR A 466 -10.53 -5.59 -6.54
N PHE A 467 -9.68 -6.07 -5.63
CA PHE A 467 -8.43 -6.75 -6.00
C PHE A 467 -8.67 -8.11 -6.70
N LEU A 468 -9.64 -8.90 -6.22
CA LEU A 468 -10.03 -10.17 -6.82
C LEU A 468 -10.56 -10.01 -8.25
N ASN A 469 -11.29 -8.93 -8.54
CA ASN A 469 -11.76 -8.65 -9.89
C ASN A 469 -10.59 -8.46 -10.87
N GLU A 470 -9.52 -7.79 -10.43
CA GLU A 470 -8.30 -7.63 -11.22
C GLU A 470 -7.52 -8.96 -11.35
N CYS A 471 -7.41 -9.72 -10.26
CA CYS A 471 -6.81 -11.06 -10.28
C CYS A 471 -7.57 -12.06 -11.17
N GLY A 472 -8.89 -11.90 -11.28
CA GLY A 472 -9.77 -12.78 -12.05
C GLY A 472 -9.39 -12.88 -13.53
N ARG A 473 -8.76 -11.83 -14.09
CA ARG A 473 -8.26 -11.80 -15.47
C ARG A 473 -7.03 -12.68 -15.69
N HIS A 474 -6.35 -13.08 -14.62
CA HIS A 474 -5.12 -13.87 -14.64
C HIS A 474 -5.36 -15.31 -14.16
N ARG A 475 -6.59 -15.83 -14.25
CA ARG A 475 -6.91 -17.21 -13.84
C ARG A 475 -6.80 -18.18 -15.02
N ASN A 476 -6.14 -19.29 -14.79
CA ASN A 476 -6.07 -20.42 -15.73
C ASN A 476 -7.33 -21.31 -15.64
N HIS A 477 -7.37 -22.36 -16.47
CA HIS A 477 -8.48 -23.33 -16.54
C HIS A 477 -8.74 -24.06 -15.22
N ASP A 478 -7.70 -24.28 -14.41
CA ASP A 478 -7.76 -24.90 -13.08
C ASP A 478 -8.20 -23.90 -11.99
N GLY A 479 -8.49 -22.65 -12.38
CA GLY A 479 -8.92 -21.59 -11.49
C GLY A 479 -7.81 -20.99 -10.63
N LYS A 480 -6.53 -21.26 -10.95
CA LYS A 480 -5.32 -20.73 -10.30
C LYS A 480 -4.81 -19.50 -11.00
N LEU A 481 -4.08 -18.64 -10.28
CA LEU A 481 -3.39 -17.53 -10.91
C LEU A 481 -2.27 -18.05 -11.81
N ALA A 482 -2.18 -17.48 -13.01
CA ALA A 482 -1.14 -17.76 -13.99
C ALA A 482 -0.85 -16.46 -14.75
N PHE A 483 0.37 -15.96 -14.65
CA PHE A 483 0.78 -14.70 -15.24
C PHE A 483 1.56 -14.93 -16.53
N GLU A 484 1.25 -14.13 -17.55
CA GLU A 484 1.94 -14.18 -18.85
C GLU A 484 3.09 -13.18 -18.89
N ARG A 485 4.10 -13.46 -19.72
CA ARG A 485 5.23 -12.56 -19.97
C ARG A 485 4.85 -11.37 -20.85
N ASN A 486 4.00 -10.48 -20.33
CA ASN A 486 3.61 -9.24 -21.00
C ASN A 486 3.89 -8.05 -20.08
N GLN A 487 4.90 -7.25 -20.41
CA GLN A 487 5.34 -6.11 -19.60
C GLN A 487 4.23 -5.09 -19.34
N SER A 488 3.36 -4.84 -20.32
CA SER A 488 2.24 -3.89 -20.17
C SER A 488 1.19 -4.41 -19.19
N ALA A 489 0.81 -5.69 -19.30
CA ALA A 489 -0.14 -6.32 -18.39
C ALA A 489 0.42 -6.40 -16.95
N ILE A 490 1.72 -6.70 -16.81
CA ILE A 490 2.42 -6.73 -15.52
C ILE A 490 2.46 -5.34 -14.88
N ALA A 491 2.70 -4.29 -15.67
CA ALA A 491 2.70 -2.91 -15.17
C ALA A 491 1.32 -2.49 -14.63
N ILE A 492 0.25 -2.82 -15.37
CA ILE A 492 -1.14 -2.58 -14.95
C ILE A 492 -1.46 -3.35 -13.66
N PHE A 493 -1.13 -4.65 -13.61
CA PHE A 493 -1.36 -5.47 -12.42
C PHE A 493 -0.57 -4.96 -11.20
N ARG A 494 0.64 -4.42 -11.41
CA ARG A 494 1.43 -3.80 -10.34
C ARG A 494 0.72 -2.58 -9.72
N ARG A 495 -0.08 -1.83 -10.48
CA ARG A 495 -0.90 -0.73 -9.94
C ARG A 495 -2.02 -1.27 -9.03
N ALA A 496 -2.58 -2.44 -9.32
CA ALA A 496 -3.58 -3.07 -8.45
C ALA A 496 -3.02 -3.42 -7.04
N HIS A 497 -1.70 -3.57 -6.88
CA HIS A 497 -1.09 -3.80 -5.57
C HIS A 497 -1.32 -2.66 -4.57
N TYR A 498 -1.69 -1.44 -5.01
CA TYR A 498 -2.06 -0.37 -4.09
C TYR A 498 -3.26 -0.73 -3.20
N ILE A 499 -4.16 -1.60 -3.69
CA ILE A 499 -5.26 -2.14 -2.88
C ILE A 499 -4.75 -2.98 -1.70
N LEU A 500 -3.63 -3.69 -1.87
CA LEU A 500 -3.03 -4.48 -0.79
C LEU A 500 -2.36 -3.57 0.26
N PHE A 501 -1.79 -2.42 -0.14
CA PHE A 501 -1.33 -1.42 0.81
C PHE A 501 -2.48 -0.85 1.63
N ASP A 502 -3.61 -0.53 0.97
CA ASP A 502 -4.81 -0.05 1.64
C ASP A 502 -5.37 -1.06 2.64
N LEU A 503 -5.40 -2.34 2.26
CA LEU A 503 -5.81 -3.42 3.15
C LEU A 503 -4.85 -3.57 4.34
N LYS A 504 -3.54 -3.40 4.12
CA LYS A 504 -2.55 -3.39 5.20
C LYS A 504 -2.78 -2.21 6.17
N TYR A 505 -3.12 -1.01 5.68
CA TYR A 505 -3.44 0.12 6.56
C TYR A 505 -4.65 -0.19 7.45
N ILE A 506 -5.75 -0.65 6.86
CA ILE A 506 -6.95 -1.06 7.62
C ILE A 506 -6.64 -2.11 8.69
N LEU A 507 -5.88 -3.14 8.33
CA LEU A 507 -5.54 -4.23 9.25
C LEU A 507 -4.43 -3.87 10.25
N SER A 508 -3.69 -2.79 10.04
CA SER A 508 -2.69 -2.34 11.02
C SER A 508 -3.34 -1.78 12.28
N VAL A 509 -4.59 -1.31 12.18
CA VAL A 509 -5.37 -0.80 13.30
C VAL A 509 -6.14 -1.92 13.99
N LYS A 510 -5.43 -2.79 14.71
CA LYS A 510 -6.05 -3.86 15.50
C LYS A 510 -7.04 -3.29 16.52
N PRO A 511 -8.29 -3.81 16.61
CA PRO A 511 -9.27 -3.36 17.58
C PRO A 511 -8.91 -3.84 18.98
N ASN A 512 -9.14 -2.98 19.97
CA ASN A 512 -9.07 -3.37 21.38
C ASN A 512 -10.39 -3.99 21.84
N ASP A 513 -11.51 -3.49 21.32
CA ASP A 513 -12.86 -3.94 21.64
C ASP A 513 -13.57 -4.44 20.37
N TRP A 514 -14.30 -5.55 20.49
CA TRP A 514 -15.00 -6.18 19.38
C TRP A 514 -16.51 -6.01 19.48
N SER A 515 -17.10 -5.27 18.53
CA SER A 515 -18.55 -5.26 18.32
C SER A 515 -19.01 -6.42 17.42
N ASP A 516 -20.30 -6.75 17.45
CA ASP A 516 -20.86 -7.82 16.61
C ASP A 516 -20.74 -7.52 15.11
N ASP A 517 -20.96 -6.26 14.71
CA ASP A 517 -20.82 -5.83 13.32
C ASP A 517 -19.36 -5.87 12.87
N LEU A 518 -18.42 -5.43 13.73
CA LEU A 518 -16.98 -5.51 13.44
C LEU A 518 -16.56 -6.97 13.25
N ARG A 519 -16.96 -7.86 14.17
CA ARG A 519 -16.67 -9.30 14.11
C ARG A 519 -17.24 -9.94 12.84
N LYS A 520 -18.52 -9.67 12.55
CA LYS A 520 -19.20 -10.19 11.36
C LYS A 520 -18.50 -9.75 10.06
N ASN A 521 -18.23 -8.45 9.93
CA ASN A 521 -17.69 -7.90 8.68
C ASN A 521 -16.21 -8.25 8.50
N PHE A 522 -15.43 -8.35 9.59
CA PHE A 522 -14.08 -8.91 9.54
C PHE A 522 -14.09 -10.37 9.04
N LEU A 523 -14.98 -11.22 9.57
CA LEU A 523 -15.10 -12.62 9.14
C LEU A 523 -15.50 -12.73 7.65
N LEU A 524 -16.40 -11.87 7.15
CA LEU A 524 -16.71 -11.79 5.72
C LEU A 524 -15.49 -11.39 4.89
N GLY A 525 -14.70 -10.45 5.39
CA GLY A 525 -13.41 -10.08 4.82
C GLY A 525 -12.44 -11.25 4.75
N LEU A 526 -12.28 -11.99 5.85
CA LEU A 526 -11.47 -13.20 5.92
C LEU A 526 -11.90 -14.24 4.89
N HIS A 527 -13.19 -14.49 4.73
CA HIS A 527 -13.69 -15.43 3.72
C HIS A 527 -13.26 -15.01 2.31
N THR A 528 -13.38 -13.72 2.01
CA THR A 528 -12.95 -13.16 0.72
C THR A 528 -11.44 -13.27 0.53
N LEU A 529 -10.65 -13.10 1.60
CA LEU A 529 -9.20 -13.31 1.56
C LEU A 529 -8.87 -14.78 1.29
N VAL A 530 -9.58 -15.71 1.92
CA VAL A 530 -9.39 -17.16 1.70
C VAL A 530 -9.65 -17.53 0.25
N ASP A 531 -10.67 -16.97 -0.40
CA ASP A 531 -10.91 -17.16 -1.83
C ASP A 531 -9.69 -16.75 -2.68
N MET A 532 -9.09 -15.61 -2.34
CA MET A 532 -7.86 -15.15 -2.98
C MET A 532 -6.69 -16.12 -2.76
N LEU A 533 -6.47 -16.55 -1.50
CA LEU A 533 -5.40 -17.46 -1.17
C LEU A 533 -5.60 -18.83 -1.85
N LYS A 534 -6.84 -19.28 -2.08
CA LYS A 534 -7.17 -20.50 -2.83
C LYS A 534 -6.78 -20.40 -4.31
N TRP A 535 -6.82 -19.20 -4.92
CA TRP A 535 -6.35 -18.99 -6.28
C TRP A 535 -4.82 -19.05 -6.39
N MET A 536 -4.12 -18.62 -5.32
CA MET A 536 -2.66 -18.71 -5.24
C MET A 536 -2.15 -20.09 -4.82
N GLN A 537 -2.91 -20.81 -3.99
CA GLN A 537 -2.56 -22.14 -3.49
C GLN A 537 -2.36 -23.11 -4.67
N GLY A 538 -1.13 -23.55 -4.91
CA GLY A 538 -0.85 -24.48 -6.01
C GLY A 538 -0.46 -23.82 -7.35
N MET A 539 -0.37 -22.48 -7.42
CA MET A 539 0.05 -21.80 -8.65
C MET A 539 1.54 -22.02 -8.96
N ASP A 540 1.97 -21.74 -10.20
CA ASP A 540 3.36 -21.87 -10.66
C ASP A 540 4.01 -23.24 -10.35
N ALA A 541 3.20 -24.31 -10.41
CA ALA A 541 3.68 -25.66 -10.14
C ALA A 541 4.69 -26.12 -11.22
N VAL A 542 5.81 -26.69 -10.78
CA VAL A 542 6.90 -27.17 -11.62
C VAL A 542 6.99 -28.69 -11.60
N VAL A 543 7.35 -29.28 -12.74
CA VAL A 543 7.66 -30.72 -12.88
C VAL A 543 9.14 -30.88 -13.21
N ARG A 544 9.81 -31.86 -12.57
CA ARG A 544 11.23 -32.13 -12.76
C ARG A 544 11.54 -32.50 -14.22
N GLN A 545 12.57 -31.89 -14.80
CA GLN A 545 13.01 -32.19 -16.16
C GLN A 545 14.12 -33.25 -16.16
N VAL A 546 13.85 -34.41 -16.77
CA VAL A 546 14.77 -35.56 -16.89
C VAL A 546 15.35 -35.70 -18.30
N GLY A 547 14.85 -34.93 -19.27
CA GLY A 547 15.32 -34.91 -20.66
C GLY A 547 16.22 -33.71 -20.96
N GLN A 548 15.83 -32.91 -21.96
CA GLN A 548 16.50 -31.67 -22.33
C GLN A 548 16.31 -30.57 -21.28
N HIS A 549 17.20 -29.57 -21.30
CA HIS A 549 17.08 -28.38 -20.47
C HIS A 549 15.88 -27.53 -20.92
N VAL A 550 15.22 -26.84 -19.99
CA VAL A 550 14.13 -25.90 -20.34
C VAL A 550 14.67 -24.75 -21.19
N GLU A 551 14.18 -24.60 -22.42
CA GLU A 551 14.59 -23.52 -23.32
C GLU A 551 13.90 -22.18 -23.01
N PHE A 552 12.66 -22.23 -22.53
CA PHE A 552 11.86 -21.05 -22.20
C PHE A 552 11.46 -21.06 -20.73
N GLU A 553 11.93 -20.06 -19.99
CA GLU A 553 11.59 -19.93 -18.57
C GLU A 553 10.11 -19.50 -18.38
N ALA A 554 9.51 -19.88 -17.25
CA ALA A 554 8.19 -19.39 -16.85
C ALA A 554 8.29 -17.95 -16.28
N GLU A 555 7.21 -17.18 -16.35
CA GLU A 555 7.06 -15.97 -15.53
C GLU A 555 6.80 -16.41 -14.08
N TRP A 556 7.59 -15.92 -13.14
CA TRP A 556 7.50 -16.28 -11.71
C TRP A 556 7.55 -15.04 -10.80
N GLU A 557 8.02 -13.91 -11.34
CA GLU A 557 8.28 -12.70 -10.56
C GLU A 557 6.97 -12.10 -10.05
N THR A 558 5.92 -12.09 -10.87
CA THR A 558 4.62 -11.50 -10.50
C THR A 558 4.00 -12.27 -9.34
N GLY A 559 4.07 -13.61 -9.36
CA GLY A 559 3.58 -14.46 -8.28
C GLY A 559 4.32 -14.24 -6.95
N VAL A 560 5.65 -14.15 -6.99
CA VAL A 560 6.48 -13.85 -5.80
C VAL A 560 6.25 -12.43 -5.29
N ASN A 561 6.12 -11.43 -6.18
CA ASN A 561 5.81 -10.06 -5.79
C ASN A 561 4.44 -9.94 -5.12
N LEU A 562 3.44 -10.68 -5.61
CA LEU A 562 2.13 -10.75 -4.97
C LEU A 562 2.24 -11.36 -3.55
N GLN A 563 3.00 -12.46 -3.41
CA GLN A 563 3.27 -13.07 -2.10
C GLN A 563 3.96 -12.09 -1.13
N LEU A 564 4.94 -11.30 -1.61
CA LEU A 564 5.63 -10.27 -0.82
C LEU A 564 4.67 -9.21 -0.27
N ARG A 565 3.64 -8.83 -1.03
CA ARG A 565 2.63 -7.86 -0.58
C ARG A 565 1.62 -8.47 0.38
N LEU A 566 1.32 -9.76 0.25
CA LEU A 566 0.37 -10.47 1.12
C LEU A 566 0.95 -10.94 2.44
N ALA A 567 2.25 -11.23 2.51
CA ALA A 567 2.89 -11.70 3.74
C ALA A 567 2.52 -10.86 4.99
N PRO A 568 2.65 -9.52 5.01
CA PRO A 568 2.25 -8.73 6.17
C PRO A 568 0.73 -8.76 6.43
N ILE A 569 -0.09 -8.86 5.39
CA ILE A 569 -1.56 -8.91 5.51
C ILE A 569 -1.98 -10.21 6.20
N VAL A 570 -1.40 -11.34 5.82
CA VAL A 570 -1.65 -12.65 6.45
C VAL A 570 -1.25 -12.62 7.92
N GLY A 571 -0.08 -12.06 8.25
CA GLY A 571 0.36 -11.86 9.64
C GLY A 571 -0.64 -11.04 10.46
N LEU A 572 -1.06 -9.88 9.95
CA LEU A 572 -2.04 -9.01 10.61
C LEU A 572 -3.40 -9.71 10.79
N VAL A 573 -3.87 -10.46 9.81
CA VAL A 573 -5.13 -11.24 9.93
C VAL A 573 -5.01 -12.28 11.05
N ILE A 574 -3.89 -12.99 11.16
CA ILE A 574 -3.66 -13.95 12.24
C ILE A 574 -3.67 -13.23 13.60
N GLU A 575 -3.04 -12.05 13.70
CA GLU A 575 -3.04 -11.25 14.92
C GLU A 575 -4.47 -10.82 15.32
N TRP A 576 -5.26 -10.32 14.37
CA TRP A 576 -6.66 -9.96 14.59
C TRP A 576 -7.48 -11.15 15.04
N CYS A 577 -7.39 -12.28 14.33
CA CYS A 577 -8.05 -13.52 14.74
C CYS A 577 -7.65 -13.90 16.17
N SER A 578 -6.37 -13.78 16.53
CA SER A 578 -5.87 -14.13 17.86
C SER A 578 -6.32 -13.19 18.99
N SER A 579 -6.79 -11.98 18.66
CA SER A 579 -7.18 -10.97 19.65
C SER A 579 -8.55 -11.20 20.29
N ASP A 580 -9.41 -12.00 19.65
CA ASP A 580 -10.74 -12.34 20.14
C ASP A 580 -11.01 -13.84 19.99
N ARG A 581 -11.38 -14.49 21.09
CA ARG A 581 -11.58 -15.95 21.13
C ARG A 581 -12.62 -16.44 20.13
N GLU A 582 -13.74 -15.73 20.01
CA GLU A 582 -14.83 -16.11 19.11
C GLU A 582 -14.40 -15.98 17.64
N THR A 583 -13.72 -14.88 17.31
CA THR A 583 -13.17 -14.63 15.98
C THR A 583 -12.14 -15.70 15.60
N LEU A 584 -11.19 -16.05 16.48
CA LEU A 584 -10.22 -17.11 16.23
C LEU A 584 -10.92 -18.43 15.88
N ILE A 585 -11.89 -18.82 16.71
CA ILE A 585 -12.64 -20.07 16.54
C ILE A 585 -13.36 -20.07 15.20
N LYS A 586 -14.18 -19.06 14.91
CA LYS A 586 -14.95 -18.98 13.65
C LYS A 586 -14.04 -19.00 12.42
N SER A 587 -12.95 -18.24 12.48
CA SER A 587 -11.93 -18.15 11.42
C SER A 587 -11.27 -19.50 11.15
N LEU A 588 -10.84 -20.19 12.21
CA LEU A 588 -10.18 -21.48 12.08
C LEU A 588 -11.14 -22.56 11.58
N ASN A 589 -12.38 -22.59 12.06
CA ASN A 589 -13.36 -23.58 11.62
C ASN A 589 -13.65 -23.45 10.12
N TYR A 590 -13.84 -22.21 9.65
CA TYR A 590 -14.05 -21.92 8.24
C TYR A 590 -12.84 -22.33 7.40
N THR A 591 -11.64 -21.89 7.79
CA THR A 591 -10.41 -22.20 7.04
C THR A 591 -10.07 -23.69 7.03
N LEU A 592 -10.27 -24.43 8.13
CA LEU A 592 -10.09 -25.87 8.16
C LEU A 592 -11.09 -26.61 7.28
N LYS A 593 -12.36 -26.18 7.26
CA LYS A 593 -13.38 -26.75 6.39
C LYS A 593 -13.01 -26.56 4.91
N GLU A 594 -12.67 -25.33 4.53
CA GLU A 594 -12.27 -25.00 3.16
C GLU A 594 -10.99 -25.76 2.75
N LEU A 595 -10.02 -25.91 3.66
CA LEU A 595 -8.81 -26.70 3.39
C LEU A 595 -9.12 -28.20 3.23
N ALA A 596 -10.03 -28.75 4.04
CA ALA A 596 -10.45 -30.15 3.92
C ALA A 596 -11.20 -30.44 2.61
N GLU A 597 -11.88 -29.46 2.03
CA GLU A 597 -12.49 -29.57 0.71
C GLU A 597 -11.46 -29.43 -0.42
N PHE A 598 -10.39 -28.67 -0.17
CA PHE A 598 -9.30 -28.46 -1.13
C PHE A 598 -8.38 -29.69 -1.26
N ILE A 599 -8.16 -30.42 -0.17
CA ILE A 599 -7.34 -31.64 -0.17
C ILE A 599 -8.15 -32.77 -0.80
N SER A 600 -7.84 -33.07 -2.07
CA SER A 600 -8.50 -34.15 -2.83
C SER A 600 -8.24 -35.52 -2.20
N ASN A 601 -9.13 -36.49 -2.48
CA ASN A 601 -8.90 -37.90 -2.19
C ASN A 601 -7.74 -38.43 -3.06
N CYS A 602 -6.49 -38.18 -2.65
CA CYS A 602 -5.35 -38.85 -3.25
C CYS A 602 -5.41 -40.35 -2.95
N PRO A 603 -5.01 -41.22 -3.89
CA PRO A 603 -4.81 -42.63 -3.60
C PRO A 603 -3.82 -42.76 -2.44
N MET A 604 -4.06 -43.75 -1.59
CA MET A 604 -3.21 -44.04 -0.43
C MET A 604 -2.62 -45.44 -0.60
N SER A 605 -1.36 -45.58 -0.27
CA SER A 605 -0.64 -46.86 -0.22
C SER A 605 -0.32 -47.20 1.21
N GLU A 606 -0.64 -48.41 1.63
CA GLU A 606 -0.25 -48.92 2.95
C GLU A 606 1.24 -49.29 2.92
N TRP A 607 1.97 -48.80 3.91
CA TRP A 607 3.37 -49.11 4.13
C TRP A 607 3.58 -49.65 5.55
N GLU A 608 4.50 -50.61 5.68
CA GLU A 608 4.88 -51.19 6.96
C GLU A 608 6.39 -51.01 7.19
N LEU A 609 6.75 -50.52 8.38
CA LEU A 609 8.13 -50.40 8.85
C LEU A 609 8.17 -50.68 10.36
N CYS A 610 9.09 -51.53 10.82
CA CYS A 610 9.21 -51.91 12.23
C CYS A 610 7.89 -52.41 12.86
N GLY A 611 7.06 -53.14 12.09
CA GLY A 611 5.75 -53.63 12.52
C GLY A 611 4.67 -52.54 12.69
N CYS A 612 4.97 -51.28 12.36
CA CYS A 612 4.03 -50.17 12.34
C CYS A 612 3.53 -49.95 10.91
N ARG A 613 2.21 -49.75 10.74
CA ARG A 613 1.58 -49.49 9.43
C ARG A 613 1.11 -48.05 9.32
N ALA A 614 1.29 -47.46 8.15
CA ALA A 614 0.79 -46.13 7.82
C ALA A 614 0.23 -46.09 6.40
N ASN A 615 -0.91 -45.42 6.22
CA ASN A 615 -1.52 -45.21 4.90
C ASN A 615 -0.99 -43.90 4.31
N CYS A 616 0.03 -43.99 3.47
CA CYS A 616 0.68 -42.82 2.90
C CYS A 616 -0.04 -42.35 1.64
N LEU A 617 -0.16 -41.03 1.47
CA LEU A 617 -0.65 -40.45 0.22
C LEU A 617 0.34 -40.76 -0.90
N ASP A 618 -0.15 -41.26 -2.03
CA ASP A 618 0.66 -41.57 -3.20
C ASP A 618 0.87 -40.29 -4.03
N TYR A 619 2.08 -39.73 -3.91
CA TYR A 619 2.49 -38.53 -4.64
C TYR A 619 4.01 -38.50 -4.73
N ASP A 620 4.54 -38.74 -5.92
CA ASP A 620 5.98 -38.71 -6.18
C ASP A 620 6.44 -37.31 -6.58
N VAL A 621 7.14 -36.64 -5.65
CA VAL A 621 7.71 -35.30 -5.85
C VAL A 621 8.70 -35.27 -7.02
N SER A 622 9.35 -36.39 -7.34
CA SER A 622 10.31 -36.45 -8.46
C SER A 622 9.66 -36.46 -9.84
N SER A 623 8.35 -36.72 -9.95
CA SER A 623 7.66 -36.85 -11.24
C SER A 623 6.37 -36.03 -11.36
N MET A 624 5.77 -35.64 -10.23
CA MET A 624 4.52 -34.88 -10.19
C MET A 624 4.77 -33.38 -9.96
N PRO A 625 3.78 -32.49 -10.28
CA PRO A 625 3.94 -31.05 -10.11
C PRO A 625 4.16 -30.62 -8.64
N VAL A 626 5.01 -29.64 -8.37
CA VAL A 626 5.23 -29.13 -7.01
C VAL A 626 5.36 -27.61 -7.05
N THR A 627 4.88 -26.92 -6.02
CA THR A 627 5.00 -25.47 -5.91
C THR A 627 5.52 -25.04 -4.55
N ILE A 628 6.06 -23.81 -4.49
CA ILE A 628 6.35 -23.10 -3.24
C ILE A 628 5.18 -22.20 -2.79
N HIS A 629 4.15 -22.00 -3.61
CA HIS A 629 3.02 -21.11 -3.35
C HIS A 629 1.91 -21.83 -2.57
N LEU A 630 2.05 -21.86 -1.24
CA LEU A 630 1.10 -22.49 -0.31
C LEU A 630 0.44 -21.51 0.70
N PRO A 631 0.05 -20.28 0.32
CA PRO A 631 -0.34 -19.26 1.29
C PRO A 631 -1.58 -19.64 2.11
N PHE A 632 -2.51 -20.43 1.56
CA PHE A 632 -3.70 -20.84 2.31
C PHE A 632 -3.37 -21.86 3.41
N SER A 633 -2.54 -22.87 3.11
CA SER A 633 -2.06 -23.80 4.13
C SER A 633 -1.29 -23.09 5.25
N ARG A 634 -0.51 -22.06 4.89
CA ARG A 634 0.32 -21.30 5.83
C ARG A 634 -0.51 -20.37 6.73
N LEU A 635 -1.59 -19.78 6.22
CA LEU A 635 -2.58 -19.09 7.05
C LEU A 635 -3.15 -20.04 8.10
N VAL A 636 -3.54 -21.26 7.71
CA VAL A 636 -4.06 -22.28 8.64
C VAL A 636 -3.00 -22.66 9.69
N ALA A 637 -1.73 -22.84 9.32
CA ALA A 637 -0.65 -23.09 10.28
C ALA A 637 -0.53 -21.97 11.31
N GLY A 638 -0.57 -20.71 10.85
CA GLY A 638 -0.52 -19.54 11.72
C GLY A 638 -1.69 -19.46 12.70
N LEU A 639 -2.92 -19.74 12.24
CA LEU A 639 -4.11 -19.77 13.10
C LEU A 639 -4.08 -20.92 14.11
N LEU A 640 -3.63 -22.12 13.70
CA LEU A 640 -3.51 -23.28 14.58
C LEU A 640 -2.54 -23.03 15.75
N LEU A 641 -1.46 -22.28 15.51
CA LEU A 641 -0.52 -21.89 16.56
C LEU A 641 -1.18 -21.00 17.64
N GLN A 642 -2.21 -20.23 17.29
CA GLN A 642 -2.90 -19.32 18.23
C GLN A 642 -3.84 -20.04 19.20
N LEU A 643 -4.12 -21.34 19.00
CA LEU A 643 -5.01 -22.10 19.89
C LEU A 643 -4.54 -22.12 21.35
N GLY A 644 -3.22 -22.17 21.55
CA GLY A 644 -2.62 -22.16 22.88
C GLY A 644 -2.90 -20.89 23.70
N LYS A 645 -3.25 -19.77 23.06
CA LYS A 645 -3.60 -18.52 23.78
C LYS A 645 -4.89 -18.61 24.58
N TYR A 646 -5.79 -19.51 24.20
CA TYR A 646 -7.11 -19.66 24.81
C TYR A 646 -7.32 -21.06 25.41
N ASP A 647 -6.23 -21.79 25.65
CA ASP A 647 -6.23 -23.18 26.13
C ASP A 647 -7.09 -24.11 25.28
N LEU A 648 -7.19 -23.81 23.98
CA LEU A 648 -7.97 -24.62 23.04
C LEU A 648 -7.11 -25.75 22.50
N ASN A 649 -7.68 -26.95 22.40
CA ASN A 649 -7.01 -28.10 21.80
C ASN A 649 -7.66 -28.48 20.47
N TYR A 650 -6.84 -28.77 19.46
CA TYR A 650 -7.29 -29.30 18.19
C TYR A 650 -8.14 -30.59 18.36
N ASN A 651 -7.82 -31.43 19.33
CA ASN A 651 -8.49 -32.71 19.56
C ASN A 651 -9.73 -32.64 20.48
N GLU A 652 -10.09 -31.47 21.01
CA GLU A 652 -11.24 -31.36 21.93
C GLU A 652 -12.57 -31.68 21.23
N PRO A 653 -13.46 -32.50 21.83
CA PRO A 653 -14.75 -32.85 21.24
C PRO A 653 -15.69 -31.65 21.03
N ASN A 654 -15.53 -30.62 21.86
CA ASN A 654 -16.28 -29.36 21.77
C ASN A 654 -15.58 -28.33 20.86
N PHE A 655 -14.41 -28.66 20.30
CA PHE A 655 -13.67 -27.83 19.39
C PHE A 655 -14.04 -28.13 17.93
N ILE A 656 -14.29 -27.07 17.17
CA ILE A 656 -15.35 -27.00 16.16
C ILE A 656 -14.81 -27.28 14.76
N CYS A 657 -15.13 -28.43 14.18
CA CYS A 657 -15.45 -28.59 12.74
C CYS A 657 -15.83 -30.06 12.51
N GLY A 658 -17.00 -30.32 11.95
CA GLY A 658 -17.42 -31.69 11.61
C GLY A 658 -16.54 -32.34 10.51
N LYS A 659 -15.83 -31.55 9.70
CA LYS A 659 -14.95 -32.01 8.62
C LYS A 659 -13.63 -31.25 8.66
N ARG A 660 -12.57 -31.88 9.19
CA ARG A 660 -11.23 -31.29 9.31
C ARG A 660 -10.17 -32.19 8.68
N PRO A 661 -9.06 -31.64 8.15
CA PRO A 661 -7.98 -32.45 7.60
C PRO A 661 -7.32 -33.30 8.70
N THR A 662 -6.88 -34.51 8.37
CA THR A 662 -6.04 -35.32 9.27
C THR A 662 -4.65 -34.66 9.43
N PRO A 663 -3.88 -34.99 10.48
CA PRO A 663 -2.49 -34.51 10.61
C PRO A 663 -1.65 -34.79 9.35
N VAL A 664 -1.85 -35.96 8.72
CA VAL A 664 -1.17 -36.38 7.48
C VAL A 664 -1.57 -35.48 6.30
N GLN A 665 -2.84 -35.13 6.19
CA GLN A 665 -3.34 -34.22 5.16
C GLN A 665 -2.81 -32.78 5.36
N LEU A 666 -2.65 -32.32 6.60
CA LEU A 666 -2.09 -30.99 6.90
C LEU A 666 -0.63 -30.86 6.45
N ILE A 667 0.19 -31.89 6.69
CA ILE A 667 1.62 -31.86 6.37
C ILE A 667 1.92 -32.09 4.89
N GLU A 668 0.99 -32.66 4.12
CA GLU A 668 1.25 -33.15 2.76
C GLU A 668 1.84 -32.07 1.83
N LEU A 669 1.21 -30.90 1.74
CA LEU A 669 1.69 -29.83 0.84
C LEU A 669 3.04 -29.25 1.30
N PRO A 670 3.22 -28.82 2.58
CA PRO A 670 4.53 -28.40 3.09
C PRO A 670 5.63 -29.45 2.90
N LEU A 671 5.32 -30.73 3.13
CA LEU A 671 6.27 -31.83 2.99
C LEU A 671 6.71 -32.01 1.54
N ARG A 672 5.79 -31.91 0.56
CA ARG A 672 6.15 -31.93 -0.87
C ARG A 672 7.12 -30.80 -1.22
N THR A 673 6.91 -29.60 -0.68
CA THR A 673 7.82 -28.48 -0.88
C THR A 673 9.19 -28.77 -0.27
N GLN A 674 9.26 -29.25 0.99
CA GLN A 674 10.53 -29.62 1.62
C GLN A 674 11.30 -30.69 0.85
N VAL A 675 10.61 -31.74 0.38
CA VAL A 675 11.23 -32.79 -0.45
C VAL A 675 11.72 -32.24 -1.79
N MET A 676 10.97 -31.33 -2.43
CA MET A 676 11.40 -30.70 -3.67
C MET A 676 12.68 -29.87 -3.46
N ILE A 677 12.78 -29.14 -2.34
CA ILE A 677 14.02 -28.44 -1.95
C ILE A 677 15.17 -29.44 -1.69
N ALA A 678 14.92 -30.54 -1.00
CA ALA A 678 15.91 -31.59 -0.74
C ALA A 678 16.43 -32.20 -2.06
N GLN A 679 15.53 -32.55 -2.98
CA GLN A 679 15.87 -33.05 -4.31
C GLN A 679 16.62 -31.99 -5.14
N PHE A 680 16.25 -30.71 -5.04
CA PHE A 680 16.94 -29.60 -5.70
C PHE A 680 18.40 -29.53 -5.22
N ARG A 681 18.63 -29.61 -3.90
CA ARG A 681 19.97 -29.64 -3.28
C ARG A 681 20.77 -30.90 -3.65
N ALA A 682 20.09 -32.05 -3.81
CA ALA A 682 20.67 -33.28 -4.34
C ALA A 682 21.04 -33.20 -5.85
N GLY A 683 20.74 -32.08 -6.52
CA GLY A 683 21.06 -31.84 -7.92
C GLY A 683 20.08 -32.49 -8.91
N MET A 684 18.93 -32.96 -8.44
CA MET A 684 17.94 -33.67 -9.28
C MET A 684 17.19 -32.73 -10.23
N TRP A 685 17.16 -31.42 -9.94
CA TRP A 685 16.38 -30.39 -10.65
C TRP A 685 17.23 -29.42 -11.50
N ARG A 686 18.49 -29.76 -11.79
CA ARG A 686 19.45 -28.89 -12.53
C ARG A 686 18.99 -28.47 -13.93
N ARG A 687 17.99 -29.15 -14.50
CA ARG A 687 17.47 -28.91 -15.85
C ARG A 687 16.26 -27.98 -15.92
N ASN A 688 15.75 -27.51 -14.77
CA ASN A 688 14.54 -26.70 -14.66
C ASN A 688 14.73 -25.18 -14.86
N GLY A 689 15.94 -24.72 -15.24
CA GLY A 689 16.24 -23.31 -15.53
C GLY A 689 16.38 -22.41 -14.29
N TYR A 690 16.62 -21.10 -14.48
CA TYR A 690 16.82 -20.16 -13.37
C TYR A 690 15.52 -19.78 -12.65
N SER A 691 14.37 -19.91 -13.32
CA SER A 691 13.06 -19.67 -12.69
C SER A 691 12.90 -20.46 -11.38
N LEU A 692 13.21 -21.77 -11.38
CA LEU A 692 13.17 -22.59 -10.16
C LEU A 692 14.22 -22.15 -9.14
N VAL A 693 15.43 -21.83 -9.57
CA VAL A 693 16.51 -21.35 -8.68
C VAL A 693 16.07 -20.09 -7.93
N ASN A 694 15.46 -19.14 -8.64
CA ASN A 694 14.97 -17.90 -8.05
C ASN A 694 13.77 -18.15 -7.11
N GLN A 695 12.84 -19.02 -7.48
CA GLN A 695 11.75 -19.44 -6.57
C GLN A 695 12.29 -20.03 -5.26
N VAL A 696 13.25 -20.95 -5.34
CA VAL A 696 13.92 -21.54 -4.17
C VAL A 696 14.67 -20.49 -3.35
N TYR A 697 15.30 -19.51 -3.99
CA TYR A 697 15.94 -18.38 -3.31
C TYR A 697 14.92 -17.56 -2.51
N PHE A 698 13.80 -17.16 -3.12
CA PHE A 698 12.78 -16.36 -2.44
C PHE A 698 12.06 -17.11 -1.32
N TYR A 699 11.91 -18.43 -1.44
CA TYR A 699 11.37 -19.28 -0.38
C TYR A 699 12.16 -19.19 0.94
N HIS A 700 13.49 -19.09 0.85
CA HIS A 700 14.38 -18.95 2.02
C HIS A 700 14.75 -17.48 2.33
N ASN A 701 14.43 -16.54 1.44
CA ASN A 701 14.81 -15.14 1.60
C ASN A 701 14.10 -14.52 2.80
N VAL A 702 14.83 -13.78 3.63
CA VAL A 702 14.35 -13.11 4.86
C VAL A 702 13.03 -12.34 4.70
N LYS A 703 12.74 -11.78 3.51
CA LYS A 703 11.51 -11.02 3.24
C LYS A 703 10.25 -11.88 3.21
N LEU A 704 10.38 -13.17 2.91
CA LEU A 704 9.28 -14.13 2.80
C LEU A 704 9.43 -15.33 3.73
N ARG A 705 10.63 -15.58 4.24
CA ARG A 705 11.00 -16.75 5.04
C ARG A 705 9.99 -17.04 6.15
N GLU A 706 9.57 -16.01 6.89
CA GLU A 706 8.61 -16.16 7.98
C GLU A 706 7.24 -16.68 7.50
N GLU A 707 6.71 -16.15 6.40
CA GLU A 707 5.39 -16.53 5.85
C GLU A 707 5.47 -17.62 4.77
N MET A 708 6.65 -18.23 4.58
CA MET A 708 6.87 -19.35 3.68
C MET A 708 7.53 -20.52 4.41
N TYR A 709 8.86 -20.53 4.46
CA TYR A 709 9.65 -21.62 5.04
C TYR A 709 9.30 -21.89 6.51
N ASP A 710 9.24 -20.86 7.35
CA ASP A 710 8.94 -21.02 8.78
C ASP A 710 7.51 -21.54 9.01
N ARG A 711 6.52 -21.10 8.21
CA ARG A 711 5.14 -21.63 8.28
C ARG A 711 5.03 -23.08 7.82
N ASP A 712 5.84 -23.49 6.86
CA ASP A 712 5.90 -24.89 6.42
C ASP A 712 6.49 -25.76 7.54
N ILE A 713 7.59 -25.34 8.17
CA ILE A 713 8.17 -26.02 9.35
C ILE A 713 7.15 -26.07 10.50
N LEU A 714 6.45 -24.97 10.77
CA LEU A 714 5.38 -24.92 11.77
C LEU A 714 4.27 -25.93 11.48
N MET A 715 3.81 -26.04 10.23
CA MET A 715 2.79 -27.02 9.87
C MET A 715 3.28 -28.46 10.05
N LEU A 716 4.54 -28.74 9.70
CA LEU A 716 5.17 -30.04 9.92
C LEU A 716 5.27 -30.37 11.42
N GLN A 717 5.63 -29.41 12.27
CA GLN A 717 5.63 -29.57 13.73
C GLN A 717 4.21 -29.77 14.28
N ILE A 718 3.22 -29.04 13.77
CA ILE A 718 1.80 -29.23 14.12
C ILE A 718 1.36 -30.67 13.84
N GLY A 719 1.75 -31.21 12.68
CA GLY A 719 1.49 -32.60 12.30
C GLY A 719 2.23 -33.60 13.18
N ALA A 720 3.53 -33.38 13.43
CA ALA A 720 4.35 -34.23 14.30
C ALA A 720 3.82 -34.32 15.73
N ALA A 721 3.31 -33.21 16.27
CA ALA A 721 2.72 -33.16 17.60
C ALA A 721 1.38 -33.93 17.71
N ARG A 722 0.75 -34.26 16.58
CA ARG A 722 -0.62 -34.80 16.50
C ARG A 722 -0.71 -36.17 15.83
N CYS A 723 0.39 -36.68 15.28
CA CYS A 723 0.49 -37.97 14.62
C CYS A 723 1.34 -38.91 15.48
N PRO A 724 0.98 -40.20 15.61
CA PRO A 724 1.85 -41.18 16.27
C PRO A 724 3.27 -41.15 15.66
N PRO A 725 4.35 -41.14 16.47
CA PRO A 725 5.71 -40.94 15.99
C PRO A 725 6.15 -41.88 14.85
N ASN A 726 5.90 -43.18 15.00
CA ASN A 726 6.24 -44.17 13.96
C ASN A 726 5.46 -43.94 12.66
N GLU A 727 4.16 -43.61 12.75
CA GLU A 727 3.32 -43.31 11.58
C GLU A 727 3.81 -42.04 10.86
N TYR A 728 4.13 -40.99 11.61
CA TYR A 728 4.69 -39.74 11.09
C TYR A 728 5.99 -40.01 10.32
N MET A 729 6.91 -40.79 10.91
CA MET A 729 8.18 -41.14 10.28
C MET A 729 7.98 -41.90 8.97
N ILE A 730 7.04 -42.85 8.92
CA ILE A 730 6.73 -43.59 7.68
C ILE A 730 6.23 -42.63 6.58
N HIS A 731 5.38 -41.65 6.92
CA HIS A 731 4.93 -40.64 5.95
C HIS A 731 6.06 -39.78 5.41
N VAL A 732 6.95 -39.30 6.27
CA VAL A 732 8.09 -38.47 5.84
C VAL A 732 9.04 -39.31 4.97
N LEU A 733 9.41 -40.52 5.42
CA LEU A 733 10.26 -41.44 4.66
C LEU A 733 9.65 -41.80 3.28
N ASN A 734 8.33 -42.00 3.22
CA ASN A 734 7.64 -42.26 1.96
C ASN A 734 7.83 -41.12 0.97
N LYS A 735 7.65 -39.88 1.42
CA LYS A 735 7.77 -38.71 0.53
C LYS A 735 9.18 -38.45 0.07
N PHE A 736 10.19 -38.75 0.88
CA PHE A 736 11.59 -38.71 0.47
C PHE A 736 11.98 -39.90 -0.44
N SER A 737 11.06 -40.85 -0.67
CA SER A 737 11.33 -42.11 -1.39
C SER A 737 12.42 -42.96 -0.73
N LEU A 738 12.51 -42.89 0.61
CA LEU A 738 13.51 -43.59 1.43
C LEU A 738 12.97 -44.83 2.15
N LEU A 739 11.68 -45.17 2.02
CA LEU A 739 11.12 -46.37 2.65
C LEU A 739 11.79 -47.67 2.18
N PHE A 740 12.03 -47.81 0.88
CA PHE A 740 12.76 -48.97 0.35
C PHE A 740 14.21 -49.04 0.83
N TRP A 741 14.83 -47.88 1.08
CA TRP A 741 16.18 -47.80 1.62
C TRP A 741 16.22 -48.20 3.11
N ALA A 742 15.16 -47.88 3.86
CA ALA A 742 15.03 -48.22 5.27
C ALA A 742 14.66 -49.70 5.53
N GLN A 743 14.39 -50.51 4.50
CA GLN A 743 14.07 -51.93 4.65
C GLN A 743 15.33 -52.80 4.79
N ASP A 744 15.26 -53.87 5.59
CA ASP A 744 16.39 -54.77 5.90
C ASP A 744 17.02 -55.47 4.69
N ASN A 745 16.33 -55.51 3.54
CA ASN A 745 16.73 -56.23 2.33
C ASN A 745 17.37 -55.33 1.25
N TYR A 746 17.67 -54.06 1.56
CA TYR A 746 18.21 -53.11 0.59
C TYR A 746 19.50 -53.59 -0.11
N GLU A 747 20.40 -54.24 0.63
CA GLU A 747 21.70 -54.69 0.11
C GLU A 747 21.61 -55.83 -0.93
N GLY A 748 20.52 -56.59 -0.97
CA GLY A 748 20.45 -57.87 -1.70
C GLY A 748 19.80 -57.85 -3.09
N VAL A 749 18.91 -56.89 -3.40
CA VAL A 749 18.01 -57.02 -4.57
C VAL A 749 17.86 -55.76 -5.44
N ASN A 750 18.05 -54.55 -4.89
CA ASN A 750 17.57 -53.30 -5.55
C ASN A 750 18.63 -52.20 -5.74
N ARG A 751 19.92 -52.49 -5.57
CA ARG A 751 20.99 -51.51 -5.80
C ARG A 751 21.09 -51.18 -7.30
N LYS A 752 20.48 -50.08 -7.75
CA LYS A 752 20.75 -49.54 -9.10
C LYS A 752 22.22 -49.12 -9.14
N PRO A 753 23.05 -49.68 -10.04
CA PRO A 753 24.51 -49.53 -10.00
C PRO A 753 25.03 -48.17 -10.48
N GLU A 754 24.17 -47.16 -10.63
CA GLU A 754 24.56 -45.84 -11.12
C GLU A 754 25.06 -44.95 -9.97
N GLU A 755 26.32 -44.50 -10.04
CA GLU A 755 26.96 -43.64 -9.03
C GLU A 755 26.16 -42.38 -8.68
N ASP A 756 25.51 -41.78 -9.68
CA ASP A 756 24.66 -40.59 -9.49
C ASP A 756 23.42 -40.86 -8.63
N TYR A 757 22.84 -42.07 -8.73
CA TYR A 757 21.69 -42.46 -7.91
C TYR A 757 22.11 -42.59 -6.45
N VAL A 758 23.24 -43.25 -6.17
CA VAL A 758 23.79 -43.40 -4.81
C VAL A 758 24.08 -42.03 -4.19
N ARG A 759 24.73 -41.11 -4.92
CA ARG A 759 25.01 -39.75 -4.44
C ARG A 759 23.72 -38.98 -4.12
N GLN A 760 22.70 -39.10 -4.99
CA GLN A 760 21.40 -38.47 -4.76
C GLN A 760 20.72 -39.04 -3.50
N THR A 761 20.70 -40.37 -3.34
CA THR A 761 20.13 -41.03 -2.15
C THR A 761 20.83 -40.57 -0.86
N ILE A 762 22.16 -40.52 -0.83
CA ILE A 762 22.91 -40.02 0.34
C ILE A 762 22.52 -38.57 0.66
N SER A 763 22.47 -37.71 -0.35
CA SER A 763 22.03 -36.32 -0.14
C SER A 763 20.58 -36.21 0.35
N LEU A 764 19.69 -37.12 -0.07
CA LEU A 764 18.31 -37.16 0.41
C LEU A 764 18.22 -37.65 1.86
N VAL A 765 19.07 -38.61 2.26
CA VAL A 765 19.19 -39.06 3.66
C VAL A 765 19.67 -37.91 4.55
N GLU A 766 20.68 -37.16 4.10
CA GLU A 766 21.18 -35.97 4.83
C GLU A 766 20.09 -34.90 5.00
N GLU A 767 19.36 -34.57 3.92
CA GLU A 767 18.27 -33.59 3.98
C GLU A 767 17.08 -34.08 4.83
N PHE A 768 16.79 -35.39 4.81
CA PHE A 768 15.79 -36.00 5.68
C PHE A 768 16.16 -35.86 7.16
N LEU A 769 17.38 -36.26 7.53
CA LEU A 769 17.89 -36.12 8.90
C LEU A 769 17.95 -34.65 9.32
N GLY A 770 18.34 -33.76 8.41
CA GLY A 770 18.31 -32.31 8.62
C GLY A 770 16.90 -31.80 8.92
N LEU A 771 15.89 -32.24 8.17
CA LEU A 771 14.49 -31.88 8.43
C LEU A 771 14.03 -32.37 9.81
N ILE A 772 14.27 -33.64 10.16
CA ILE A 772 13.91 -34.20 11.47
C ILE A 772 14.59 -33.41 12.60
N LEU A 773 15.87 -33.10 12.45
CA LEU A 773 16.62 -32.29 13.39
C LEU A 773 16.01 -30.90 13.59
N ILE A 774 15.60 -30.23 12.50
CA ILE A 774 14.92 -28.93 12.55
C ILE A 774 13.60 -29.05 13.32
N LEU A 775 12.77 -30.06 13.01
CA LEU A 775 11.47 -30.24 13.67
C LEU A 775 11.59 -30.42 15.18
N ILE A 776 12.65 -31.08 15.65
CA ILE A 776 12.86 -31.35 17.08
C ILE A 776 13.60 -30.20 17.79
N SER A 777 14.52 -29.54 17.10
CA SER A 777 15.43 -28.54 17.69
C SER A 777 14.88 -27.13 17.62
N GLU A 778 14.07 -26.81 16.62
CA GLU A 778 13.53 -25.46 16.48
C GLU A 778 12.35 -25.23 17.41
N ARG A 779 12.63 -24.51 18.49
CA ARG A 779 11.70 -24.23 19.59
C ARG A 779 11.67 -22.75 19.96
N PHE A 780 12.30 -21.88 19.16
CA PHE A 780 12.31 -20.44 19.40
C PHE A 780 11.17 -19.71 18.69
N VAL A 781 10.09 -20.42 18.36
CA VAL A 781 8.84 -19.83 17.88
C VAL A 781 7.87 -19.73 19.06
N PRO A 782 7.42 -18.52 19.47
CA PRO A 782 6.44 -18.36 20.54
C PRO A 782 5.18 -19.20 20.28
N GLY A 783 4.81 -20.02 21.27
CA GLY A 783 3.70 -20.96 21.18
C GLY A 783 4.10 -22.38 20.77
N VAL A 784 5.21 -22.56 20.02
CA VAL A 784 5.82 -23.88 19.79
C VAL A 784 6.72 -24.25 20.97
N GLY A 785 7.64 -23.36 21.34
CA GLY A 785 8.43 -23.47 22.55
C GLY A 785 8.01 -22.45 23.61
N LYS A 786 8.49 -22.66 24.83
CA LYS A 786 8.31 -21.72 25.95
C LYS A 786 9.33 -20.58 25.83
N VAL A 787 9.11 -19.71 24.86
CA VAL A 787 9.95 -18.54 24.59
C VAL A 787 9.12 -17.29 24.30
N THR A 788 9.74 -16.15 24.52
CA THR A 788 9.25 -14.83 24.11
C THR A 788 9.74 -14.47 22.70
N LEU A 789 9.13 -13.44 22.11
CA LEU A 789 9.59 -12.91 20.82
C LEU A 789 11.00 -12.29 20.94
N GLU A 790 11.30 -11.66 22.07
CA GLU A 790 12.62 -11.10 22.35
C GLU A 790 13.70 -12.19 22.32
N GLU A 791 13.45 -13.35 22.93
CA GLU A 791 14.35 -14.51 22.89
C GLU A 791 14.52 -15.09 21.48
N ARG A 792 13.46 -15.10 20.64
CA ARG A 792 13.55 -15.48 19.21
C ARG A 792 14.52 -14.56 18.46
N ILE A 793 14.34 -13.25 18.60
CA ILE A 793 15.18 -12.24 17.93
C ILE A 793 16.61 -12.31 18.46
N LYS A 794 16.78 -12.47 19.77
CA LYS A 794 18.07 -12.65 20.43
C LYS A 794 18.82 -13.86 19.87
N LYS A 795 18.16 -15.01 19.71
CA LYS A 795 18.76 -16.19 19.06
C LYS A 795 19.23 -15.86 17.65
N GLU A 796 18.40 -15.23 16.81
CA GLU A 796 18.81 -14.87 15.45
C GLU A 796 20.08 -13.99 15.45
N ILE A 797 20.12 -12.95 16.28
CA ILE A 797 21.30 -12.07 16.39
C ILE A 797 22.54 -12.86 16.81
N ILE A 798 22.41 -13.75 17.80
CA ILE A 798 23.52 -14.60 18.27
C ILE A 798 24.06 -15.45 17.12
N GLN A 799 23.18 -16.09 16.34
CA GLN A 799 23.62 -16.94 15.22
C GLN A 799 24.33 -16.11 14.15
N TRP A 800 23.75 -14.99 13.69
CA TRP A 800 24.39 -14.18 12.64
C TRP A 800 25.73 -13.58 13.08
N LEU A 801 25.85 -13.12 14.33
CA LEU A 801 27.12 -12.63 14.88
C LEU A 801 28.14 -13.74 15.19
N SER A 802 27.69 -14.99 15.35
CA SER A 802 28.59 -16.15 15.47
C SER A 802 29.31 -16.47 14.17
N MET A 803 28.73 -16.08 13.02
CA MET A 803 29.38 -16.24 11.72
C MET A 803 30.46 -15.18 11.50
N THR A 804 30.16 -13.90 11.75
CA THR A 804 31.13 -12.81 11.56
C THR A 804 30.68 -11.53 12.27
N PRO A 805 31.61 -10.65 12.68
CA PRO A 805 31.28 -9.30 13.11
C PRO A 805 30.59 -8.48 12.00
N MET A 806 29.44 -7.88 12.31
CA MET A 806 28.59 -7.16 11.35
C MET A 806 28.32 -5.72 11.79
N THR A 807 28.16 -4.82 10.83
CA THR A 807 27.58 -3.49 11.07
C THR A 807 26.09 -3.62 11.41
N HIS A 808 25.50 -2.57 12.00
CA HIS A 808 24.05 -2.53 12.27
C HIS A 808 23.22 -2.82 11.01
N SER A 809 23.57 -2.18 9.89
CA SER A 809 22.84 -2.30 8.62
C SER A 809 23.00 -3.67 7.96
N GLU A 810 24.10 -4.39 8.22
CA GLU A 810 24.27 -5.77 7.76
C GLU A 810 23.44 -6.72 8.60
N LEU A 811 23.51 -6.62 9.93
CA LEU A 811 22.77 -7.49 10.85
C LEU A 811 21.26 -7.40 10.60
N VAL A 812 20.71 -6.18 10.49
CA VAL A 812 19.27 -5.97 10.26
C VAL A 812 18.77 -6.55 8.93
N LYS A 813 19.65 -6.80 7.94
CA LYS A 813 19.24 -7.48 6.69
C LYS A 813 18.94 -8.97 6.88
N TYR A 814 19.44 -9.59 7.95
CA TYR A 814 19.23 -11.01 8.23
C TYR A 814 18.07 -11.26 9.20
N LEU A 815 17.67 -10.23 9.95
CA LEU A 815 16.59 -10.29 10.92
C LEU A 815 15.21 -10.14 10.25
N LEU A 816 14.18 -10.57 10.98
CA LEU A 816 12.78 -10.40 10.59
C LEU A 816 12.49 -8.97 10.10
N PRO A 817 11.63 -8.80 9.07
CA PRO A 817 11.25 -7.48 8.60
C PRO A 817 10.74 -6.61 9.75
N LYS A 818 11.22 -5.37 9.85
CA LYS A 818 10.85 -4.45 10.96
C LYS A 818 9.35 -4.31 11.19
N GLU A 819 8.55 -4.51 10.15
CA GLU A 819 7.09 -4.42 10.16
C GLU A 819 6.41 -5.54 10.96
N THR A 820 7.12 -6.65 11.20
CA THR A 820 6.67 -7.81 11.98
C THR A 820 7.11 -7.76 13.45
N ILE A 821 8.02 -6.84 13.77
CA ILE A 821 8.57 -6.68 15.13
C ILE A 821 7.71 -5.63 15.84
N PRO A 822 7.09 -5.98 16.98
CA PRO A 822 6.33 -5.04 17.79
C PRO A 822 7.15 -3.79 18.13
N TYR A 823 6.52 -2.62 18.08
CA TYR A 823 7.21 -1.34 18.29
C TYR A 823 7.85 -1.18 19.68
N ASP A 824 7.32 -1.89 20.68
CA ASP A 824 7.82 -1.96 22.05
C ASP A 824 9.06 -2.88 22.17
N CYS A 825 9.32 -3.73 21.19
CA CYS A 825 10.52 -4.58 21.14
C CYS A 825 11.68 -3.85 20.44
N SER A 826 12.64 -3.33 21.19
CA SER A 826 13.83 -2.67 20.61
C SER A 826 14.91 -3.68 20.23
N ILE A 827 15.08 -3.89 18.91
CA ILE A 827 16.21 -4.64 18.35
C ILE A 827 17.54 -4.04 18.84
N GLU A 828 17.62 -2.71 18.95
CA GLU A 828 18.85 -2.05 19.39
C GLU A 828 19.24 -2.41 20.82
N ASP A 829 18.26 -2.57 21.72
CA ASP A 829 18.54 -2.96 23.10
C ASP A 829 18.97 -4.42 23.20
N ILE A 830 18.35 -5.32 22.41
CA ILE A 830 18.79 -6.72 22.29
C ILE A 830 20.22 -6.79 21.74
N ILE A 831 20.55 -6.00 20.71
CA ILE A 831 21.92 -5.96 20.15
C ILE A 831 22.92 -5.50 21.22
N LYS A 832 22.60 -4.48 22.03
CA LYS A 832 23.48 -4.05 23.13
C LYS A 832 23.63 -5.12 24.21
N GLU A 833 22.57 -5.92 24.43
CA GLU A 833 22.60 -7.04 25.35
C GLU A 833 23.57 -8.13 24.86
N VAL A 834 23.49 -8.55 23.60
CA VAL A 834 24.28 -9.70 23.11
C VAL A 834 25.62 -9.37 22.48
N ALA A 835 25.83 -8.12 22.06
CA ALA A 835 26.99 -7.72 21.27
C ALA A 835 27.73 -6.52 21.87
N THR A 836 29.04 -6.45 21.59
CA THR A 836 29.88 -5.29 21.90
C THR A 836 30.20 -4.54 20.62
N PHE A 837 29.94 -3.23 20.60
CA PHE A 837 30.31 -2.39 19.46
C PHE A 837 31.80 -2.07 19.47
N ARG A 838 32.55 -2.59 18.51
CA ARG A 838 33.94 -2.24 18.27
C ARG A 838 34.03 -1.04 17.34
N ARG A 839 34.54 0.07 17.89
CA ARG A 839 34.86 1.27 17.13
C ARG A 839 35.98 0.96 16.12
N PRO A 840 35.89 1.50 14.90
CA PRO A 840 36.91 1.24 13.89
C PRO A 840 38.23 1.92 14.27
N THR A 841 39.34 1.20 14.11
CA THR A 841 40.71 1.71 14.30
C THR A 841 41.26 2.42 13.05
N THR A 842 40.60 2.29 11.90
CA THR A 842 40.91 2.91 10.60
C THR A 842 39.66 3.61 10.01
N GLN A 843 39.71 4.14 8.77
CA GLN A 843 38.54 4.71 8.05
C GLN A 843 37.39 3.72 7.76
N THR A 844 37.40 2.53 8.36
CA THR A 844 36.37 1.50 8.20
C THR A 844 35.17 1.78 9.10
N THR A 845 34.04 1.12 8.84
CA THR A 845 32.83 1.21 9.69
C THR A 845 32.97 0.35 10.94
N GLY A 846 32.42 0.82 12.08
CA GLY A 846 32.39 0.05 13.32
C GLY A 846 31.46 -1.16 13.25
N LYS A 847 31.80 -2.24 13.96
CA LYS A 847 31.09 -3.53 13.88
C LYS A 847 30.67 -4.01 15.27
N TYR A 848 29.58 -4.76 15.31
CA TYR A 848 29.14 -5.50 16.49
C TYR A 848 29.79 -6.88 16.49
N GLU A 849 30.36 -7.23 17.64
CA GLU A 849 30.93 -8.55 17.91
C GLU A 849 30.16 -9.23 19.02
N LEU A 850 29.90 -10.53 18.89
CA LEU A 850 29.20 -11.29 19.91
C LEU A 850 29.97 -11.26 21.25
N LYS A 851 29.27 -11.05 22.37
CA LYS A 851 29.89 -11.15 23.70
C LYS A 851 30.25 -12.61 24.01
N ALA A 852 31.32 -12.79 24.77
CA ALA A 852 31.88 -14.11 25.06
C ALA A 852 30.87 -15.07 25.72
N GLU A 853 29.97 -14.53 26.54
CA GLU A 853 28.95 -15.30 27.28
C GLU A 853 27.91 -16.00 26.39
N TYR A 854 27.67 -15.50 25.17
CA TYR A 854 26.69 -16.06 24.22
C TYR A 854 27.32 -17.00 23.19
N HIS A 855 28.64 -17.22 23.20
CA HIS A 855 29.28 -18.18 22.29
C HIS A 855 28.82 -19.63 22.52
N LYS A 856 28.36 -19.95 23.72
CA LYS A 856 27.78 -21.27 24.07
C LYS A 856 26.42 -21.51 23.41
N ASP A 857 25.76 -20.44 22.96
CA ASP A 857 24.41 -20.49 22.38
C ASP A 857 24.46 -20.62 20.83
N PHE A 858 25.65 -20.73 20.25
CA PHE A 858 25.84 -21.02 18.83
C PHE A 858 25.29 -22.41 18.47
N ASN A 859 24.41 -22.47 17.47
CA ASN A 859 23.85 -23.69 16.94
C ASN A 859 24.38 -23.94 15.51
N PRO A 860 25.19 -25.00 15.28
CA PRO A 860 25.67 -25.33 13.93
C PRO A 860 24.52 -25.66 12.97
N PHE A 861 23.41 -26.18 13.48
CA PHE A 861 22.23 -26.56 12.70
C PHE A 861 21.14 -25.47 12.71
N PHE A 862 21.54 -24.20 12.80
CA PHE A 862 20.59 -23.10 12.72
C PHE A 862 19.91 -23.09 11.35
N TYR A 863 18.61 -23.36 11.34
CA TYR A 863 17.86 -23.69 10.12
C TYR A 863 17.68 -22.53 9.12
N HIS A 864 18.04 -21.29 9.50
CA HIS A 864 18.05 -20.15 8.59
C HIS A 864 19.39 -19.94 7.86
N TYR A 865 20.44 -20.69 8.23
CA TYR A 865 21.67 -20.68 7.47
C TYR A 865 21.49 -21.34 6.10
N SER A 866 22.07 -20.73 5.07
CA SER A 866 22.41 -21.50 3.87
C SER A 866 23.55 -22.48 4.19
N ARG A 867 23.77 -23.48 3.33
CA ARG A 867 24.93 -24.39 3.48
C ARG A 867 26.26 -23.64 3.54
N GLN A 868 26.36 -22.52 2.83
CA GLN A 868 27.54 -21.66 2.86
C GLN A 868 27.67 -20.93 4.20
N ASP A 869 26.57 -20.38 4.73
CA ASP A 869 26.57 -19.70 6.02
C ASP A 869 26.91 -20.67 7.15
N GLN A 870 26.33 -21.87 7.14
CA GLN A 870 26.60 -22.93 8.10
C GLN A 870 28.09 -23.30 8.12
N SER A 871 28.66 -23.62 6.95
CA SER A 871 30.08 -23.96 6.82
C SER A 871 30.98 -22.80 7.30
N CYS A 872 30.64 -21.55 6.96
CA CYS A 872 31.39 -20.38 7.39
C CYS A 872 31.32 -20.15 8.91
N ALA A 873 30.14 -20.31 9.50
CA ALA A 873 29.92 -20.16 10.93
C ALA A 873 30.64 -21.26 11.72
N GLU A 874 30.52 -22.52 11.29
CA GLU A 874 31.23 -23.65 11.89
C GLU A 874 32.75 -23.45 11.85
N GLU A 875 33.32 -23.08 10.69
CA GLU A 875 34.76 -22.80 10.58
C GLU A 875 35.21 -21.69 11.52
N THR A 876 34.43 -20.61 11.61
CA THR A 876 34.73 -19.46 12.46
C THR A 876 34.74 -19.87 13.94
N GLN A 877 33.74 -20.62 14.36
CA GLN A 877 33.64 -21.10 15.74
C GLN A 877 34.74 -22.12 16.07
N MET A 878 35.06 -23.05 15.16
CA MET A 878 36.17 -23.98 15.35
C MET A 878 37.53 -23.26 15.46
N LYS A 879 37.77 -22.24 14.62
CA LYS A 879 38.98 -21.41 14.69
C LYS A 879 39.08 -20.69 16.04
N ARG A 880 37.98 -20.09 16.53
CA ARG A 880 37.90 -19.46 17.85
C ARG A 880 38.24 -20.44 18.97
N LYS A 881 37.57 -21.60 18.99
CA LYS A 881 37.79 -22.63 20.03
C LYS A 881 39.22 -23.13 20.07
N LYS A 882 39.85 -23.33 18.90
CA LYS A 882 41.27 -23.69 18.79
C LYS A 882 42.19 -22.59 19.34
N GLN A 883 41.88 -21.32 19.06
CA GLN A 883 42.67 -20.17 19.57
C GLN A 883 42.53 -20.00 21.09
N ASN A 884 41.38 -20.37 21.66
CA ASN A 884 41.11 -20.32 23.09
C ASN A 884 41.55 -21.59 23.84
N GLU A 885 42.20 -22.55 23.16
CA GLU A 885 42.62 -23.83 23.72
C GLU A 885 41.47 -24.59 24.44
N GLU A 886 40.24 -24.49 23.90
CA GLU A 886 39.08 -25.21 24.44
C GLU A 886 39.22 -26.73 24.21
N GLU A 887 38.90 -27.53 25.23
CA GLU A 887 39.02 -29.01 25.21
C GLU A 887 38.16 -29.66 24.10
N LEU A 888 36.95 -29.12 23.88
CA LEU A 888 36.02 -29.59 22.86
C LEU A 888 36.00 -28.65 21.66
N ILE A 889 36.76 -29.01 20.62
CA ILE A 889 36.84 -28.23 19.36
C ILE A 889 35.55 -28.31 18.55
N CYS A 890 34.79 -29.40 18.64
CA CYS A 890 33.49 -29.49 17.98
C CYS A 890 32.48 -28.55 18.65
N CYS A 891 31.52 -28.05 17.87
CA CYS A 891 30.47 -27.16 18.34
C CYS A 891 29.17 -27.96 18.47
N PRO A 892 28.90 -28.67 19.58
CA PRO A 892 27.63 -29.33 19.75
C PRO A 892 26.49 -28.29 19.75
N PRO A 893 25.28 -28.63 19.27
CA PRO A 893 24.15 -27.73 19.35
C PRO A 893 23.78 -27.45 20.81
N PRO A 894 23.29 -26.23 21.12
CA PRO A 894 22.88 -25.87 22.47
C PRO A 894 21.60 -26.61 22.86
N ILE A 895 21.35 -26.73 24.17
CA ILE A 895 20.12 -27.33 24.67
C ILE A 895 18.95 -26.41 24.27
N PRO A 896 17.97 -26.89 23.47
CA PRO A 896 16.84 -26.07 23.08
C PRO A 896 15.87 -25.90 24.26
N PRO A 897 15.06 -24.82 24.29
CA PRO A 897 14.07 -24.60 25.33
C PRO A 897 13.00 -25.71 25.35
N ASP A 898 12.17 -25.73 26.38
CA ASP A 898 11.05 -26.65 26.45
C ASP A 898 10.05 -26.39 25.30
N PHE A 899 9.47 -27.46 24.77
CA PHE A 899 8.24 -27.35 23.98
C PHE A 899 7.09 -26.82 24.86
N SER A 900 6.16 -26.11 24.23
CA SER A 900 4.86 -25.86 24.85
C SER A 900 4.07 -27.19 24.97
N PRO A 901 3.07 -27.25 25.86
CA PRO A 901 2.33 -28.50 26.11
C PRO A 901 1.74 -29.13 24.85
N GLN A 902 1.32 -28.32 23.87
CA GLN A 902 0.71 -28.80 22.62
C GLN A 902 1.72 -29.42 21.64
N PHE A 903 3.02 -29.17 21.82
CA PHE A 903 4.09 -29.62 20.93
C PHE A 903 5.06 -30.61 21.59
N ALA A 904 4.88 -30.91 22.89
CA ALA A 904 5.77 -31.78 23.66
C ALA A 904 5.95 -33.18 23.05
N ALA A 905 4.93 -33.72 22.38
CA ALA A 905 4.96 -35.03 21.74
C ALA A 905 6.01 -35.15 20.61
N ILE A 906 6.47 -34.04 20.02
CA ILE A 906 7.50 -34.05 18.97
C ILE A 906 8.81 -34.68 19.45
N SER A 907 9.13 -34.53 20.74
CA SER A 907 10.33 -35.15 21.33
C SER A 907 10.38 -36.68 21.14
N GLN A 908 9.22 -37.33 21.05
CA GLN A 908 9.10 -38.78 20.86
C GLN A 908 9.52 -39.25 19.47
N LEU A 909 9.74 -38.34 18.50
CA LEU A 909 10.27 -38.70 17.17
C LEU A 909 11.70 -39.25 17.24
N ILE A 910 12.50 -38.83 18.24
CA ILE A 910 13.87 -39.34 18.42
C ILE A 910 13.84 -40.80 18.87
N ASP A 911 12.92 -41.12 19.77
CA ASP A 911 12.89 -42.40 20.48
C ASP A 911 12.00 -43.45 19.80
N CYS A 912 11.42 -43.13 18.64
CA CYS A 912 10.52 -44.06 17.96
C CYS A 912 11.28 -45.14 17.17
N ASP A 913 10.71 -46.33 17.10
CA ASP A 913 11.33 -47.50 16.47
C ASP A 913 11.77 -47.24 15.02
N ALA A 914 10.94 -46.52 14.25
CA ALA A 914 11.27 -46.15 12.87
C ALA A 914 12.53 -45.27 12.76
N MET A 915 12.74 -44.33 13.69
CA MET A 915 13.93 -43.46 13.69
C MET A 915 15.18 -44.23 14.13
N LEU A 916 15.05 -45.06 15.18
CA LEU A 916 16.14 -45.90 15.66
C LEU A 916 16.60 -46.88 14.59
N HIS A 917 15.64 -47.54 13.93
CA HIS A 917 15.90 -48.45 12.80
C HIS A 917 16.58 -47.73 11.64
N PHE A 918 16.09 -46.55 11.25
CA PHE A 918 16.69 -45.75 10.19
C PHE A 918 18.14 -45.35 10.52
N CYS A 919 18.43 -44.98 11.78
CA CYS A 919 19.79 -44.66 12.22
C CYS A 919 20.71 -45.89 12.18
N GLN A 920 20.23 -47.06 12.61
CA GLN A 920 20.99 -48.32 12.54
C GLN A 920 21.33 -48.68 11.10
N GLN A 921 20.35 -48.60 10.18
CA GLN A 921 20.59 -48.83 8.76
C GLN A 921 21.57 -47.82 8.17
N SER A 922 21.47 -46.54 8.55
CA SER A 922 22.44 -45.51 8.12
C SER A 922 23.87 -45.85 8.52
N LEU A 923 24.08 -46.26 9.78
CA LEU A 923 25.38 -46.63 10.31
C LEU A 923 25.94 -47.93 9.72
N CYS A 924 25.09 -48.86 9.30
CA CYS A 924 25.51 -50.09 8.63
C CYS A 924 25.95 -49.86 7.18
N ILE A 925 25.36 -48.86 6.50
CA ILE A 925 25.57 -48.58 5.08
C ILE A 925 26.73 -47.58 4.85
N THR A 926 27.02 -46.70 5.82
CA THR A 926 28.22 -45.81 5.84
C THR A 926 29.44 -46.53 6.36
#